data_AF-A0A673N3V1-F1
#
_entry.id   AF-A0A673N3V1-F1
#
_cell.length_a   1.000
_cell.length_b   1.000
_cell.length_c   1.000
_cell.angle_alpha   90.00
_cell.angle_beta   90.00
_cell.angle_gamma   90.00
#
_symmetry.space_group_name_H-M   'P 1'
#
loop_
_entity.id
_entity.type
_entity.pdbx_description
1 polymer ?
#
loop_
_entity_poly.entity_id
_entity_poly.type
_entity_poly.pdbx_seq_one_letter_code
_entity_poly.pdbx_strand_id
1 'polypeptide(L)'
;FFDQFCDFDFNHDFDTHGQPRFSAGMERTAGALERVLRVFHYFESSSEPCTWASNIRHGDSTDVRGIIQKIVDIHKVRCVSCFGLRLSHLRTGEVHWLHPDMGVSHVRERYEHSHPQDDWRYELRIRYLPKGFLNQFTEDQPTLNYFYHQVKSDYMMEIADHIDQVVALKLGCLEIRYTEVNVFLVSSPCRKDVGLRRFFPKSLLDSVKAKSLRKLIQQTFKQFANLNDEQCILKFFEILSPIYRFDKECFKCALGSSWVISVELAIGPEEGISYLTDKGSNPTHLANFTQVQSIQFEERDRKGMLQLDVAGAPEVTSTHFFQCIISSCVVFIHGYGAVWDLCVLVKASDSNNYKGERALPSIPKTWEHLDLKYCFPFSETDDYAEIIDEEDTYTMPSTRDYEIQRDRIELGRCIGEGQFGDVHQGIYICPENPALSVAIKTCKNCTSDSVREKFLQEALTMRQFDHPHIVKLIGVITENPVWIIMELCTLGEVVKNFSLILFSYQLSTALAYLESKRFVHRDIAARNVLVSSVDCVKLGDFGLSRYMEDSSYYKASKGKLPIKWMAPESINFRRFTSASDVWMFGVCMWEILMYGVKPFQGVKNNDVIGRIENGERLAMPLNCPPTLYSLMTKCWAYDPSKRPRFTELKGQLSTILGEEKAQQEERSRMEMRRQVPVSWDSGGSDEAPPKPSRPGYPSPRSSEGFYPSPQHMGQHNHYQVQSPPKKPPRPGAPSHPAGVSGLNPTDCYNEGVKIQPQEINPPPTANLDRSNDKVYENVTGLVKAVIEMSSKIQPAAPEEYVPMVKEVGLALRTLLATVDETIPLLPAHTHREIEMAQKLLNSDLAELINKMKLAQQYVMTSLQQDYKKQMLTAAHALAVDAKNLLDVIDQARLKMLGQTRPH
;
A
#
# COMPACT_ATOMS: atom_id res chain seq x y z
N PHE A 1 -33.81 -6.99 2.36
CA PHE A 1 -32.94 -5.79 2.41
C PHE A 1 -32.12 -5.65 1.12
N PHE A 2 -32.74 -6.01 0.00
CA PHE A 2 -32.41 -5.54 -1.34
C PHE A 2 -33.75 -4.93 -1.79
N ASP A 3 -33.90 -3.63 -1.52
CA ASP A 3 -35.00 -2.74 -1.92
C ASP A 3 -34.81 -1.45 -1.10
N GLN A 4 -34.74 -0.30 -1.79
CA GLN A 4 -34.29 1.04 -1.36
C GLN A 4 -32.78 1.31 -1.50
N PHE A 5 -32.37 1.76 -2.68
CA PHE A 5 -31.49 2.93 -2.96
C PHE A 5 -31.07 2.93 -4.44
N CYS A 6 -32.05 3.04 -5.34
CA CYS A 6 -31.89 3.36 -6.77
C CYS A 6 -33.19 4.03 -7.23
N ASP A 7 -33.36 5.31 -6.89
CA ASP A 7 -34.41 6.18 -7.42
C ASP A 7 -33.98 7.64 -7.17
N PHE A 8 -33.39 8.26 -8.19
CA PHE A 8 -33.38 9.72 -8.38
C PHE A 8 -33.08 10.00 -9.85
N ASP A 9 -34.11 9.83 -10.68
CA ASP A 9 -34.14 10.39 -12.03
C ASP A 9 -33.97 11.91 -11.98
N PHE A 10 -33.08 12.43 -12.82
CA PHE A 10 -33.04 13.84 -13.21
C PHE A 10 -32.98 13.93 -14.73
N ASN A 11 -34.14 13.87 -15.36
CA ASN A 11 -34.36 14.33 -16.73
C ASN A 11 -35.62 15.17 -16.77
N HIS A 12 -35.46 16.49 -16.94
CA HIS A 12 -36.46 17.32 -17.59
C HIS A 12 -35.80 18.53 -18.27
N ASP A 13 -36.01 18.58 -19.57
CA ASP A 13 -36.08 19.72 -20.48
C ASP A 13 -34.95 20.78 -20.48
N PHE A 14 -34.26 20.88 -21.61
CA PHE A 14 -34.66 21.91 -22.58
C PHE A 14 -34.44 21.42 -24.03
N ASP A 15 -35.36 21.81 -24.91
CA ASP A 15 -35.53 21.32 -26.27
C ASP A 15 -35.02 22.35 -27.33
N THR A 16 -34.93 21.89 -28.58
CA THR A 16 -34.90 22.64 -29.85
C THR A 16 -33.57 23.11 -30.50
N HIS A 17 -33.43 22.64 -31.75
CA HIS A 17 -32.78 23.24 -32.94
C HIS A 17 -31.25 23.50 -33.01
N GLY A 18 -30.61 22.79 -33.96
CA GLY A 18 -29.33 23.25 -34.55
C GLY A 18 -28.52 22.23 -35.36
N GLN A 19 -29.01 21.70 -36.49
CA GLN A 19 -28.11 21.07 -37.47
C GLN A 19 -27.38 22.16 -38.30
N PRO A 20 -26.06 21.99 -38.47
CA PRO A 20 -25.48 22.17 -39.81
C PRO A 20 -24.67 20.95 -40.24
N ARG A 21 -24.90 20.52 -41.49
CA ARG A 21 -24.11 19.48 -42.18
C ARG A 21 -22.66 19.93 -42.36
N PHE A 22 -21.68 19.06 -42.17
CA PHE A 22 -20.48 19.06 -43.02
C PHE A 22 -19.82 17.69 -43.18
N SER A 23 -19.61 17.34 -44.45
CA SER A 23 -18.72 16.33 -45.05
C SER A 23 -18.66 14.90 -44.50
N ALA A 24 -19.01 13.94 -45.36
CA ALA A 24 -18.75 12.53 -45.17
C ALA A 24 -17.25 12.20 -45.18
N GLY A 25 -16.82 11.33 -44.28
CA GLY A 25 -15.50 10.72 -44.26
C GLY A 25 -15.54 9.38 -43.52
N MET A 26 -15.51 8.28 -44.29
CA MET A 26 -15.40 6.87 -43.87
C MET A 26 -16.25 6.44 -42.66
N GLU A 27 -17.34 5.71 -42.94
CA GLU A 27 -18.03 4.89 -41.95
C GLU A 27 -17.05 3.94 -41.25
N ARG A 28 -16.82 4.15 -39.95
CA ARG A 28 -16.29 3.09 -39.08
C ARG A 28 -17.41 2.09 -38.83
N THR A 29 -17.14 0.82 -39.10
CA THR A 29 -18.04 -0.30 -38.79
C THR A 29 -18.47 -0.26 -37.33
N ALA A 30 -19.77 -0.38 -37.09
CA ALA A 30 -20.32 -0.50 -35.74
C ALA A 30 -19.91 -1.83 -35.09
N GLY A 31 -19.63 -1.80 -33.78
CA GLY A 31 -19.67 -3.00 -32.95
C GLY A 31 -18.42 -3.88 -32.94
N ALA A 32 -17.23 -3.30 -32.73
CA ALA A 32 -16.22 -4.05 -31.98
C ALA A 32 -16.72 -4.16 -30.53
N LEU A 33 -17.35 -5.29 -30.18
CA LEU A 33 -17.63 -5.63 -28.78
C LEU A 33 -16.35 -5.47 -27.98
N GLU A 34 -16.43 -4.78 -26.84
CA GLU A 34 -15.27 -4.55 -25.98
C GLU A 34 -14.70 -5.91 -25.58
N ARG A 35 -13.50 -6.23 -26.09
CA ARG A 35 -12.87 -7.57 -26.01
C ARG A 35 -12.27 -7.85 -24.62
N VAL A 36 -12.95 -7.37 -23.58
CA VAL A 36 -12.53 -7.43 -22.18
C VAL A 36 -13.56 -8.24 -21.41
N LEU A 37 -13.10 -9.33 -20.79
CA LEU A 37 -13.90 -10.20 -19.95
C LEU A 37 -13.54 -9.94 -18.48
N ARG A 38 -14.52 -9.50 -17.66
CA ARG A 38 -14.32 -9.33 -16.22
C ARG A 38 -14.59 -10.64 -15.49
N VAL A 39 -13.54 -11.27 -14.98
CA VAL A 39 -13.61 -12.56 -14.27
C VAL A 39 -13.40 -12.35 -12.77
N PHE A 40 -14.45 -12.56 -11.98
CA PHE A 40 -14.37 -12.54 -10.52
C PHE A 40 -13.60 -13.75 -9.99
N HIS A 41 -12.87 -13.58 -8.88
CA HIS A 41 -12.02 -14.63 -8.34
C HIS A 41 -11.72 -14.44 -6.84
N TYR A 42 -11.18 -15.48 -6.19
CA TYR A 42 -10.89 -15.49 -4.75
C TYR A 42 -9.42 -15.27 -4.37
N PHE A 43 -8.56 -14.87 -5.31
CA PHE A 43 -7.21 -14.36 -4.98
C PHE A 43 -7.31 -13.06 -4.17
N GLU A 44 -6.62 -12.99 -3.02
CA GLU A 44 -6.71 -11.84 -2.11
C GLU A 44 -6.13 -10.56 -2.73
N SER A 45 -6.99 -9.55 -2.92
CA SER A 45 -6.59 -8.19 -3.30
C SER A 45 -6.86 -7.19 -2.16
N SER A 46 -6.28 -6.00 -2.25
CA SER A 46 -6.50 -4.93 -1.26
C SER A 46 -7.92 -4.35 -1.25
N SER A 47 -8.69 -4.53 -2.33
CA SER A 47 -10.10 -4.14 -2.48
C SER A 47 -11.07 -5.00 -1.65
N GLU A 48 -12.37 -4.76 -1.73
CA GLU A 48 -13.36 -5.55 -0.99
C GLU A 48 -13.57 -6.93 -1.63
N PRO A 49 -13.83 -8.01 -0.85
CA PRO A 49 -13.91 -9.37 -1.41
C PRO A 49 -14.95 -9.57 -2.53
N CYS A 50 -16.02 -8.78 -2.53
CA CYS A 50 -17.03 -8.78 -3.61
C CYS A 50 -16.53 -8.18 -4.93
N THR A 51 -15.43 -7.41 -4.90
CA THR A 51 -14.83 -6.69 -6.04
C THR A 51 -13.55 -7.36 -6.57
N TRP A 52 -13.16 -8.52 -6.01
CA TRP A 52 -11.98 -9.23 -6.50
C TRP A 52 -12.26 -9.83 -7.88
N ALA A 53 -11.68 -9.22 -8.90
CA ALA A 53 -11.80 -9.61 -10.30
C ALA A 53 -10.52 -9.23 -11.09
N SER A 54 -10.34 -9.89 -12.23
CA SER A 54 -9.37 -9.51 -13.26
C SER A 54 -10.13 -9.15 -14.54
N ASN A 55 -9.77 -8.04 -15.18
CA ASN A 55 -10.24 -7.70 -16.52
C ASN A 55 -9.30 -8.33 -17.54
N ILE A 56 -9.83 -9.08 -18.51
CA ILE A 56 -9.01 -9.91 -19.41
C ILE A 56 -9.32 -9.56 -20.85
N ARG A 57 -8.39 -8.87 -21.50
CA ARG A 57 -8.39 -8.69 -22.95
C ARG A 57 -8.17 -10.05 -23.60
N HIS A 58 -8.98 -10.40 -24.59
CA HIS A 58 -8.87 -11.68 -25.29
C HIS A 58 -8.99 -11.56 -26.81
N GLY A 59 -8.37 -12.50 -27.53
CA GLY A 59 -8.50 -12.70 -28.98
C GLY A 59 -9.79 -13.45 -29.34
N ASP A 60 -10.00 -13.64 -30.64
CA ASP A 60 -11.19 -14.34 -31.15
C ASP A 60 -11.09 -15.87 -31.00
N SER A 61 -9.86 -16.41 -30.94
CA SER A 61 -9.58 -17.84 -30.71
C SER A 61 -9.36 -18.23 -29.25
N THR A 62 -9.25 -17.27 -28.32
CA THR A 62 -8.99 -17.55 -26.90
C THR A 62 -10.09 -18.43 -26.30
N ASP A 63 -9.70 -19.53 -25.67
CA ASP A 63 -10.59 -20.45 -24.95
C ASP A 63 -10.63 -20.18 -23.44
N VAL A 64 -11.60 -20.81 -22.76
CA VAL A 64 -11.77 -20.72 -21.30
C VAL A 64 -10.52 -21.21 -20.55
N ARG A 65 -9.82 -22.21 -21.09
CA ARG A 65 -8.54 -22.71 -20.56
C ARG A 65 -7.47 -21.63 -20.54
N GLY A 66 -7.30 -20.88 -21.63
CA GLY A 66 -6.39 -19.75 -21.74
C GLY A 66 -6.73 -18.65 -20.73
N ILE A 67 -8.01 -18.33 -20.56
CA ILE A 67 -8.48 -17.39 -19.52
C ILE A 67 -8.09 -17.86 -18.12
N ILE A 68 -8.39 -19.13 -17.76
CA ILE A 68 -8.04 -19.70 -16.46
C ILE A 68 -6.53 -19.65 -16.25
N GLN A 69 -5.74 -20.15 -17.20
CA GLN A 69 -4.28 -20.23 -17.14
C GLN A 69 -3.65 -18.87 -16.85
N LYS A 70 -4.08 -17.81 -17.56
CA LYS A 70 -3.57 -16.45 -17.38
C LYS A 70 -3.79 -15.91 -15.96
N ILE A 71 -4.96 -16.14 -15.37
CA ILE A 71 -5.25 -15.67 -13.99
C ILE A 71 -4.39 -16.44 -12.99
N VAL A 72 -4.31 -17.77 -13.10
CA VAL A 72 -3.62 -18.61 -12.10
C VAL A 72 -2.09 -18.49 -12.18
N ASP A 73 -1.53 -18.24 -13.37
CA ASP A 73 -0.09 -18.02 -13.60
C ASP A 73 0.44 -16.78 -12.85
N ILE A 74 -0.29 -15.66 -12.89
CA ILE A 74 0.05 -14.43 -12.15
C ILE A 74 0.20 -14.73 -10.65
N HIS A 75 -0.67 -15.59 -10.13
CA HIS A 75 -0.72 -15.96 -8.72
C HIS A 75 0.19 -17.15 -8.38
N LYS A 76 0.93 -17.69 -9.35
CA LYS A 76 1.92 -18.78 -9.20
C LYS A 76 1.32 -20.07 -8.61
N VAL A 77 0.06 -20.33 -8.93
CA VAL A 77 -0.66 -21.56 -8.58
C VAL A 77 0.05 -22.78 -9.17
N ARG A 78 0.12 -23.86 -8.39
CA ARG A 78 0.59 -25.18 -8.85
C ARG A 78 -0.57 -26.09 -9.22
N CYS A 79 -1.64 -26.06 -8.43
CA CYS A 79 -2.84 -26.89 -8.60
C CYS A 79 -3.79 -26.36 -9.70
N VAL A 80 -3.26 -26.01 -10.88
CA VAL A 80 -4.00 -25.35 -11.98
C VAL A 80 -5.22 -26.16 -12.43
N SER A 81 -5.09 -27.49 -12.52
CA SER A 81 -6.17 -28.40 -12.93
C SER A 81 -7.38 -28.44 -11.97
N CYS A 82 -7.27 -27.84 -10.78
CA CYS A 82 -8.37 -27.76 -9.82
C CYS A 82 -9.41 -26.67 -10.17
N PHE A 83 -9.06 -25.74 -11.06
CA PHE A 83 -9.85 -24.56 -11.39
C PHE A 83 -10.81 -24.78 -12.58
N GLY A 84 -11.97 -24.13 -12.52
CA GLY A 84 -12.96 -24.05 -13.60
C GLY A 84 -13.63 -22.67 -13.61
N LEU A 85 -14.27 -22.32 -14.73
CA LEU A 85 -14.95 -21.04 -14.90
C LEU A 85 -16.47 -21.21 -14.82
N ARG A 86 -17.11 -20.49 -13.91
CA ARG A 86 -18.56 -20.45 -13.70
C ARG A 86 -19.12 -19.18 -14.33
N LEU A 87 -20.24 -19.32 -15.04
CA LEU A 87 -21.06 -18.21 -15.55
C LEU A 87 -22.40 -18.23 -14.80
N SER A 88 -22.76 -17.12 -14.16
CA SER A 88 -23.98 -17.00 -13.35
C SER A 88 -24.83 -15.84 -13.84
N HIS A 89 -26.14 -16.05 -14.04
CA HIS A 89 -27.09 -14.98 -14.36
C HIS A 89 -27.67 -14.38 -13.07
N LEU A 90 -27.35 -13.11 -12.81
CA LEU A 90 -27.61 -12.43 -11.55
C LEU A 90 -29.10 -12.26 -11.22
N ARG A 91 -29.98 -12.22 -12.23
CA ARG A 91 -31.43 -12.02 -12.05
C ARG A 91 -32.24 -13.31 -11.90
N THR A 92 -31.83 -14.40 -12.55
CA THR A 92 -32.55 -15.70 -12.46
C THR A 92 -31.90 -16.68 -11.50
N GLY A 93 -30.63 -16.46 -11.12
CA GLY A 93 -29.84 -17.44 -10.37
C GLY A 93 -29.43 -18.66 -11.19
N GLU A 94 -29.56 -18.62 -12.52
CA GLU A 94 -29.10 -19.69 -13.39
C GLU A 94 -27.57 -19.73 -13.44
N VAL A 95 -27.01 -20.95 -13.48
CA VAL A 95 -25.57 -21.20 -13.40
C VAL A 95 -25.16 -22.19 -14.48
N HIS A 96 -24.09 -21.85 -15.19
CA HIS A 96 -23.44 -22.70 -16.19
C HIS A 96 -21.96 -22.83 -15.86
N TRP A 97 -21.45 -24.06 -15.80
CA TRP A 97 -20.01 -24.29 -15.80
C TRP A 97 -19.49 -24.37 -17.23
N LEU A 98 -18.54 -23.52 -17.56
CA LEU A 98 -17.96 -23.44 -18.89
C LEU A 98 -16.89 -24.51 -19.06
N HIS A 99 -16.94 -25.24 -20.17
CA HIS A 99 -15.92 -26.26 -20.47
C HIS A 99 -14.61 -25.56 -20.89
N PRO A 100 -13.42 -26.03 -20.45
CA PRO A 100 -12.15 -25.35 -20.72
C PRO A 100 -11.88 -25.07 -22.21
N ASP A 101 -12.30 -25.97 -23.09
CA ASP A 101 -11.97 -25.89 -24.52
C ASP A 101 -13.03 -25.10 -25.33
N MET A 102 -13.93 -24.37 -24.66
CA MET A 102 -14.88 -23.46 -25.32
C MET A 102 -14.22 -22.10 -25.61
N GLY A 103 -14.32 -21.63 -26.85
CA GLY A 103 -13.92 -20.27 -27.24
C GLY A 103 -14.75 -19.19 -26.53
N VAL A 104 -14.09 -18.21 -25.94
CA VAL A 104 -14.71 -17.15 -25.13
C VAL A 104 -15.72 -16.33 -25.93
N SER A 105 -15.37 -15.94 -27.16
CA SER A 105 -16.28 -15.19 -28.05
C SER A 105 -17.59 -15.94 -28.29
N HIS A 106 -17.54 -17.27 -28.46
CA HIS A 106 -18.74 -18.09 -28.62
C HIS A 106 -19.57 -18.21 -27.33
N VAL A 107 -18.93 -18.23 -26.14
CA VAL A 107 -19.65 -18.16 -24.85
C VAL A 107 -20.43 -16.85 -24.78
N ARG A 108 -19.80 -15.71 -25.11
CA ARG A 108 -20.46 -14.40 -25.12
C ARG A 108 -21.62 -14.35 -26.11
N GLU A 109 -21.42 -14.79 -27.35
CA GLU A 109 -22.50 -14.91 -28.36
C GLU A 109 -23.68 -15.78 -27.88
N ARG A 110 -23.40 -16.88 -27.16
CA ARG A 110 -24.43 -17.84 -26.75
C ARG A 110 -25.28 -17.32 -25.58
N TYR A 111 -24.70 -16.61 -24.62
CA TYR A 111 -25.37 -16.22 -23.37
C TYR A 111 -25.70 -14.71 -23.33
N GLU A 112 -24.81 -13.83 -23.80
CA GLU A 112 -24.98 -12.37 -23.75
C GLU A 112 -25.85 -11.82 -24.91
N HIS A 113 -26.08 -12.60 -25.99
CA HIS A 113 -26.89 -12.10 -27.11
C HIS A 113 -28.39 -11.91 -26.79
N SER A 114 -28.87 -12.52 -25.69
CA SER A 114 -30.28 -12.45 -25.28
C SER A 114 -30.54 -11.59 -24.03
N HIS A 115 -29.49 -11.22 -23.29
CA HIS A 115 -29.56 -10.52 -22.01
C HIS A 115 -28.36 -9.58 -21.86
N PRO A 116 -28.52 -8.34 -21.32
CA PRO A 116 -27.43 -7.42 -21.05
C PRO A 116 -26.20 -8.06 -20.38
N GLN A 117 -25.00 -7.62 -20.76
CA GLN A 117 -23.74 -8.14 -20.20
C GLN A 117 -23.68 -7.98 -18.66
N ASP A 118 -24.23 -6.91 -18.12
CA ASP A 118 -24.29 -6.65 -16.66
C ASP A 118 -25.14 -7.66 -15.87
N ASP A 119 -26.00 -8.45 -16.54
CA ASP A 119 -26.73 -9.55 -15.90
C ASP A 119 -25.87 -10.79 -15.69
N TRP A 120 -24.72 -10.90 -16.35
CA TRP A 120 -23.88 -12.08 -16.37
C TRP A 120 -22.60 -11.89 -15.55
N ARG A 121 -22.29 -12.88 -14.73
CA ARG A 121 -21.09 -12.90 -13.88
C ARG A 121 -20.22 -14.10 -14.19
N TYR A 122 -19.03 -13.84 -14.76
CA TYR A 122 -17.96 -14.81 -14.91
C TYR A 122 -17.17 -14.90 -13.60
N GLU A 123 -16.93 -16.11 -13.12
CA GLU A 123 -16.36 -16.36 -11.80
C GLU A 123 -15.45 -17.60 -11.84
N LEU A 124 -14.15 -17.37 -11.67
CA LEU A 124 -13.16 -18.43 -11.52
C LEU A 124 -13.36 -19.13 -10.16
N ARG A 125 -13.37 -20.46 -10.14
CA ARG A 125 -13.59 -21.23 -8.91
C ARG A 125 -12.79 -22.53 -8.91
N ILE A 126 -12.33 -22.96 -7.74
CA ILE A 126 -11.85 -24.33 -7.53
C ILE A 126 -13.07 -25.25 -7.51
N ARG A 127 -13.05 -26.28 -8.35
CA ARG A 127 -14.15 -27.23 -8.54
C ARG A 127 -13.70 -28.69 -8.48
N TYR A 128 -12.51 -28.98 -9.00
CA TYR A 128 -11.96 -30.33 -9.07
C TYR A 128 -10.99 -30.51 -7.89
N LEU A 129 -11.39 -31.26 -6.88
CA LEU A 129 -10.56 -31.47 -5.69
C LEU A 129 -9.77 -32.78 -5.84
N PRO A 130 -8.43 -32.78 -5.65
CA PRO A 130 -7.68 -34.02 -5.59
C PRO A 130 -7.94 -34.78 -4.28
N LYS A 131 -7.65 -36.07 -4.23
CA LYS A 131 -7.81 -36.86 -3.01
C LYS A 131 -6.87 -36.35 -1.91
N GLY A 132 -7.40 -36.11 -0.71
CA GLY A 132 -6.65 -35.45 0.36
C GLY A 132 -6.23 -34.00 0.05
N PHE A 133 -7.04 -33.25 -0.73
CA PHE A 133 -6.73 -31.91 -1.25
C PHE A 133 -6.10 -30.93 -0.25
N LEU A 134 -6.52 -30.93 1.02
CA LEU A 134 -5.96 -30.00 2.02
C LEU A 134 -4.43 -30.13 2.16
N ASN A 135 -3.89 -31.35 2.10
CA ASN A 135 -2.45 -31.58 2.18
C ASN A 135 -1.71 -31.05 0.94
N GLN A 136 -2.32 -31.21 -0.25
CA GLN A 136 -1.74 -30.69 -1.49
C GLN A 136 -1.81 -29.16 -1.53
N PHE A 137 -2.92 -28.58 -1.07
CA PHE A 137 -3.09 -27.12 -1.01
C PHE A 137 -2.17 -26.47 0.04
N THR A 138 -1.80 -27.14 1.15
CA THR A 138 -0.75 -26.62 2.04
C THR A 138 0.63 -26.50 1.38
N GLU A 139 0.92 -27.31 0.35
CA GLU A 139 2.12 -27.19 -0.49
C GLU A 139 1.98 -26.13 -1.62
N ASP A 140 0.76 -25.61 -1.83
CA ASP A 140 0.41 -24.59 -2.83
C ASP A 140 -0.44 -23.47 -2.20
N GLN A 141 0.22 -22.66 -1.37
CA GLN A 141 -0.41 -21.61 -0.56
C GLN A 141 -1.36 -20.67 -1.33
N PRO A 142 -1.11 -20.23 -2.59
CA PRO A 142 -2.09 -19.49 -3.37
C PRO A 142 -3.44 -20.20 -3.48
N THR A 143 -3.42 -21.50 -3.76
CA THR A 143 -4.62 -22.35 -3.88
C THR A 143 -5.31 -22.58 -2.53
N LEU A 144 -4.56 -22.77 -1.44
CA LEU A 144 -5.15 -22.89 -0.09
C LEU A 144 -5.93 -21.62 0.31
N ASN A 145 -5.34 -20.45 0.09
CA ASN A 145 -5.97 -19.17 0.40
C ASN A 145 -7.17 -18.88 -0.52
N TYR A 146 -7.07 -19.24 -1.81
CA TYR A 146 -8.18 -19.18 -2.75
C TYR A 146 -9.36 -20.03 -2.30
N PHE A 147 -9.11 -21.30 -1.97
CA PHE A 147 -10.14 -22.24 -1.55
C PHE A 147 -10.78 -21.82 -0.23
N TYR A 148 -9.98 -21.30 0.71
CA TYR A 148 -10.47 -20.71 1.96
C TYR A 148 -11.46 -19.57 1.70
N HIS A 149 -11.09 -18.60 0.86
CA HIS A 149 -11.95 -17.46 0.55
C HIS A 149 -13.20 -17.84 -0.23
N GLN A 150 -13.11 -18.81 -1.14
CA GLN A 150 -14.25 -19.39 -1.84
C GLN A 150 -15.25 -20.03 -0.87
N VAL A 151 -14.81 -21.04 -0.11
CA VAL A 151 -15.68 -21.78 0.82
C VAL A 151 -16.24 -20.87 1.93
N LYS A 152 -15.47 -19.88 2.39
CA LYS A 152 -15.96 -18.86 3.33
C LYS A 152 -17.05 -17.98 2.72
N SER A 153 -16.94 -17.63 1.42
CA SER A 153 -17.96 -16.89 0.70
C SER A 153 -19.27 -17.69 0.64
N ASP A 154 -19.18 -18.96 0.25
CA ASP A 154 -20.35 -19.84 0.12
C ASP A 154 -21.02 -20.06 1.49
N TYR A 155 -20.23 -20.35 2.54
CA TYR A 155 -20.69 -20.41 3.92
C TYR A 155 -21.48 -19.16 4.34
N MET A 156 -20.93 -17.96 4.08
CA MET A 156 -21.55 -16.68 4.44
C MET A 156 -22.83 -16.40 3.66
N MET A 157 -22.97 -16.93 2.44
CA MET A 157 -24.14 -16.71 1.58
C MET A 157 -25.26 -17.74 1.79
N GLU A 158 -24.92 -19.00 2.04
CA GLU A 158 -25.89 -20.11 2.00
C GLU A 158 -26.41 -20.53 3.37
N ILE A 159 -25.56 -20.56 4.40
CA ILE A 159 -25.89 -21.21 5.68
C ILE A 159 -25.58 -20.40 6.94
N ALA A 160 -24.73 -19.36 6.88
CA ALA A 160 -24.21 -18.70 8.08
C ALA A 160 -25.32 -18.13 9.00
N ASP A 161 -26.43 -17.63 8.45
CA ASP A 161 -27.55 -17.13 9.25
C ASP A 161 -28.37 -18.23 9.95
N HIS A 162 -28.20 -19.50 9.56
CA HIS A 162 -29.00 -20.66 10.01
C HIS A 162 -28.26 -21.64 10.94
N ILE A 163 -26.95 -21.49 11.12
CA ILE A 163 -26.15 -22.38 11.96
C ILE A 163 -26.16 -21.98 13.45
N ASP A 164 -25.64 -22.87 14.29
CA ASP A 164 -25.46 -22.59 15.72
C ASP A 164 -24.55 -21.35 15.96
N GLN A 165 -24.96 -20.51 16.91
CA GLN A 165 -24.31 -19.25 17.23
C GLN A 165 -22.87 -19.41 17.72
N VAL A 166 -22.55 -20.50 18.44
CA VAL A 166 -21.20 -20.79 18.92
C VAL A 166 -20.29 -21.17 17.75
N VAL A 167 -20.81 -21.90 16.77
CA VAL A 167 -20.05 -22.23 15.55
C VAL A 167 -19.81 -21.00 14.69
N ALA A 168 -20.85 -20.19 14.41
CA ALA A 168 -20.73 -18.93 13.69
C ALA A 168 -19.70 -17.99 14.33
N LEU A 169 -19.70 -17.91 15.67
CA LEU A 169 -18.74 -17.13 16.43
C LEU A 169 -17.30 -17.67 16.32
N LYS A 170 -17.09 -18.99 16.37
CA LYS A 170 -15.76 -19.60 16.19
C LYS A 170 -15.20 -19.31 14.80
N LEU A 171 -15.99 -19.53 13.76
CA LEU A 171 -15.60 -19.27 12.36
C LEU A 171 -15.25 -17.79 12.14
N GLY A 172 -16.06 -16.87 12.66
CA GLY A 172 -15.77 -15.43 12.58
C GLY A 172 -14.54 -15.00 13.40
N CYS A 173 -14.27 -15.63 14.56
CA CYS A 173 -13.03 -15.38 15.32
C CYS A 173 -11.77 -15.89 14.59
N LEU A 174 -11.86 -16.96 13.80
CA LEU A 174 -10.76 -17.43 12.96
C LEU A 174 -10.46 -16.46 11.80
N GLU A 175 -11.48 -15.94 11.10
CA GLU A 175 -11.30 -14.87 10.10
C GLU A 175 -10.70 -13.60 10.73
N ILE A 176 -11.11 -13.19 11.94
CA ILE A 176 -10.50 -12.04 12.65
C ILE A 176 -9.02 -12.31 12.94
N ARG A 177 -8.63 -13.55 13.31
CA ARG A 177 -7.23 -13.90 13.54
C ARG A 177 -6.45 -13.88 12.22
N TYR A 178 -6.95 -14.54 11.18
CA TYR A 178 -6.35 -14.60 9.85
C TYR A 178 -6.13 -13.20 9.25
N THR A 179 -7.08 -12.28 9.43
CA THR A 179 -6.97 -10.90 8.92
C THR A 179 -6.14 -9.94 9.82
N GLU A 180 -5.50 -10.45 10.88
CA GLU A 180 -4.73 -9.70 11.89
C GLU A 180 -5.48 -8.51 12.54
N VAL A 181 -6.80 -8.47 12.48
CA VAL A 181 -7.57 -7.30 12.94
C VAL A 181 -7.64 -7.26 14.47
N ASN A 182 -7.13 -6.17 15.07
CA ASN A 182 -7.14 -5.97 16.52
C ASN A 182 -8.57 -6.06 17.11
N VAL A 183 -8.82 -7.12 17.89
CA VAL A 183 -10.11 -7.48 18.50
C VAL A 183 -10.68 -6.36 19.38
N PHE A 184 -9.82 -5.57 20.04
CA PHE A 184 -10.28 -4.43 20.85
C PHE A 184 -10.94 -3.34 20.00
N LEU A 185 -10.50 -3.18 18.75
CA LEU A 185 -11.06 -2.22 17.80
C LEU A 185 -12.29 -2.77 17.05
N VAL A 186 -12.32 -4.07 16.74
CA VAL A 186 -13.54 -4.78 16.28
C VAL A 186 -14.69 -4.57 17.27
N SER A 187 -14.36 -4.60 18.56
CA SER A 187 -15.37 -4.51 19.61
C SER A 187 -15.80 -3.10 20.01
N SER A 188 -15.14 -2.03 19.53
CA SER A 188 -15.34 -0.65 20.01
C SER A 188 -16.72 -0.06 19.65
N PRO A 189 -17.36 0.74 20.53
CA PRO A 189 -18.76 1.16 20.36
C PRO A 189 -19.02 2.11 19.18
N CYS A 190 -17.98 2.67 18.56
CA CYS A 190 -18.09 3.53 17.38
C CYS A 190 -18.37 2.74 16.08
N ARG A 191 -18.34 1.41 16.10
CA ARG A 191 -18.69 0.56 14.95
C ARG A 191 -20.12 0.04 15.09
N LYS A 192 -21.10 0.81 14.60
CA LYS A 192 -22.44 0.28 14.31
C LYS A 192 -22.36 -0.64 13.08
N ASP A 193 -22.70 -1.90 13.29
CA ASP A 193 -23.22 -2.93 12.35
C ASP A 193 -22.48 -3.27 11.05
N VAL A 194 -21.90 -2.32 10.33
CA VAL A 194 -21.28 -2.53 9.00
C VAL A 194 -19.99 -3.35 9.09
N GLY A 195 -19.11 -3.03 10.04
CA GLY A 195 -17.78 -3.66 10.13
C GLY A 195 -17.76 -5.09 10.68
N LEU A 196 -18.82 -5.54 11.37
CA LEU A 196 -18.91 -6.89 11.94
C LEU A 196 -19.50 -7.91 10.95
N ARG A 197 -20.33 -7.47 10.00
CA ARG A 197 -20.95 -8.34 8.97
C ARG A 197 -19.96 -9.01 8.02
N ARG A 198 -18.72 -8.51 7.95
CA ARG A 198 -17.61 -9.18 7.25
C ARG A 198 -17.19 -10.51 7.91
N PHE A 199 -17.42 -10.65 9.21
CA PHE A 199 -16.92 -11.74 10.04
C PHE A 199 -18.03 -12.64 10.60
N PHE A 200 -19.23 -12.09 10.80
CA PHE A 200 -20.33 -12.76 11.50
C PHE A 200 -21.66 -12.61 10.74
N PRO A 201 -22.52 -13.65 10.75
CA PRO A 201 -23.84 -13.60 10.16
C PRO A 201 -24.76 -12.59 10.84
N LYS A 202 -25.75 -12.10 10.12
CA LYS A 202 -26.70 -11.10 10.61
C LYS A 202 -27.51 -11.62 11.80
N SER A 203 -27.92 -12.89 11.78
CA SER A 203 -28.68 -13.52 12.87
C SER A 203 -27.95 -13.51 14.21
N LEU A 204 -26.62 -13.66 14.21
CA LEU A 204 -25.78 -13.56 15.42
C LEU A 204 -25.65 -12.10 15.92
N LEU A 205 -25.52 -11.15 14.99
CA LEU A 205 -25.37 -9.73 15.32
C LEU A 205 -26.67 -9.12 15.88
N ASP A 206 -27.80 -9.45 15.27
CA ASP A 206 -29.11 -8.90 15.66
C ASP A 206 -29.65 -9.54 16.95
N SER A 207 -29.28 -10.79 17.26
CA SER A 207 -29.77 -11.51 18.45
C SER A 207 -28.99 -11.23 19.74
N VAL A 208 -27.72 -10.78 19.67
CA VAL A 208 -26.87 -10.59 20.85
C VAL A 208 -26.52 -9.12 21.07
N LYS A 209 -26.96 -8.55 22.21
CA LYS A 209 -26.63 -7.16 22.60
C LYS A 209 -25.12 -6.89 22.51
N ALA A 210 -24.72 -5.81 21.85
CA ALA A 210 -23.32 -5.49 21.52
C ALA A 210 -22.31 -5.61 22.67
N LYS A 211 -22.68 -5.23 23.91
CA LYS A 211 -21.81 -5.38 25.10
C LYS A 211 -21.55 -6.85 25.49
N SER A 212 -22.52 -7.73 25.28
CA SER A 212 -22.39 -9.18 25.49
C SER A 212 -21.65 -9.82 24.32
N LEU A 213 -21.99 -9.45 23.09
CA LEU A 213 -21.30 -9.93 21.88
C LEU A 213 -19.79 -9.63 21.94
N ARG A 214 -19.40 -8.41 22.34
CA ARG A 214 -18.00 -8.04 22.62
C ARG A 214 -17.29 -9.04 23.53
N LYS A 215 -17.90 -9.40 24.66
CA LYS A 215 -17.29 -10.35 25.61
C LYS A 215 -17.17 -11.73 24.99
N LEU A 216 -18.18 -12.17 24.24
CA LEU A 216 -18.24 -13.47 23.61
C LEU A 216 -17.14 -13.61 22.53
N ILE A 217 -16.98 -12.60 21.66
CA ILE A 217 -15.88 -12.52 20.68
C ILE A 217 -14.51 -12.56 21.40
N GLN A 218 -14.31 -11.72 22.43
CA GLN A 218 -13.05 -11.67 23.18
C GLN A 218 -12.71 -12.98 23.90
N GLN A 219 -13.72 -13.71 24.40
CA GLN A 219 -13.53 -14.99 25.06
C GLN A 219 -13.21 -16.11 24.06
N THR A 220 -13.88 -16.12 22.91
CA THR A 220 -13.69 -17.14 21.86
C THR A 220 -12.37 -16.94 21.12
N PHE A 221 -12.00 -15.70 20.78
CA PHE A 221 -10.74 -15.38 20.10
C PHE A 221 -9.50 -15.87 20.86
N LYS A 222 -9.52 -15.90 22.21
CA LYS A 222 -8.41 -16.43 23.02
C LYS A 222 -8.06 -17.88 22.71
N GLN A 223 -8.98 -18.67 22.15
CA GLN A 223 -8.75 -20.05 21.74
C GLN A 223 -7.88 -20.14 20.46
N PHE A 224 -7.83 -19.07 19.67
CA PHE A 224 -7.20 -19.02 18.34
C PHE A 224 -6.04 -18.02 18.23
N ALA A 225 -5.82 -17.20 19.26
CA ALA A 225 -4.84 -16.10 19.24
C ALA A 225 -3.41 -16.53 18.86
N ASN A 226 -3.02 -17.77 19.19
CA ASN A 226 -1.67 -18.30 18.95
C ASN A 226 -1.53 -19.07 17.63
N LEU A 227 -2.61 -19.22 16.84
CA LEU A 227 -2.54 -19.89 15.54
C LEU A 227 -1.82 -18.99 14.52
N ASN A 228 -1.12 -19.59 13.56
CA ASN A 228 -0.70 -18.91 12.33
C ASN A 228 -1.82 -18.95 11.27
N ASP A 229 -1.60 -18.31 10.13
CA ASP A 229 -2.66 -18.09 9.14
C ASP A 229 -3.13 -19.40 8.49
N GLU A 230 -2.20 -20.29 8.14
CA GLU A 230 -2.47 -21.65 7.66
C GLU A 230 -3.27 -22.48 8.68
N GLN A 231 -2.87 -22.45 9.95
CA GLN A 231 -3.59 -23.11 11.04
C GLN A 231 -5.00 -22.53 11.24
N CYS A 232 -5.21 -21.23 10.99
CA CYS A 232 -6.54 -20.64 11.02
C CYS A 232 -7.44 -21.19 9.90
N ILE A 233 -6.89 -21.33 8.69
CA ILE A 233 -7.60 -21.91 7.53
C ILE A 233 -7.93 -23.38 7.78
N LEU A 234 -6.96 -24.19 8.19
CA LEU A 234 -7.18 -25.62 8.48
C LEU A 234 -8.19 -25.81 9.61
N LYS A 235 -8.13 -24.98 10.67
CA LYS A 235 -9.10 -25.02 11.79
C LYS A 235 -10.50 -24.55 11.38
N PHE A 236 -10.60 -23.67 10.39
CA PHE A 236 -11.89 -23.26 9.81
C PHE A 236 -12.54 -24.43 9.06
N PHE A 237 -11.79 -25.13 8.20
CA PHE A 237 -12.29 -26.32 7.50
C PHE A 237 -12.68 -27.46 8.47
N GLU A 238 -11.89 -27.68 9.52
CA GLU A 238 -12.20 -28.66 10.58
C GLU A 238 -13.56 -28.38 11.24
N ILE A 239 -13.86 -27.10 11.54
CA ILE A 239 -15.10 -26.70 12.21
C ILE A 239 -16.30 -26.66 11.24
N LEU A 240 -16.08 -26.34 9.97
CA LEU A 240 -17.14 -26.18 8.97
C LEU A 240 -17.59 -27.50 8.32
N SER A 241 -16.66 -28.43 8.07
CA SER A 241 -16.96 -29.68 7.33
C SER A 241 -18.08 -30.58 7.90
N PRO A 242 -18.34 -30.65 9.23
CA PRO A 242 -19.44 -31.45 9.76
C PRO A 242 -20.84 -30.87 9.47
N ILE A 243 -20.92 -29.57 9.15
CA ILE A 243 -22.18 -28.84 8.93
C ILE A 243 -22.37 -28.35 7.49
N TYR A 244 -21.30 -28.32 6.69
CA TYR A 244 -21.31 -27.90 5.30
C TYR A 244 -20.34 -28.74 4.47
N ARG A 245 -20.88 -29.50 3.51
CA ARG A 245 -20.08 -30.41 2.66
C ARG A 245 -19.59 -29.67 1.42
N PHE A 246 -18.63 -28.76 1.61
CA PHE A 246 -17.92 -28.05 0.54
C PHE A 246 -16.98 -28.95 -0.29
N ASP A 247 -16.85 -30.23 0.09
CA ASP A 247 -15.98 -31.21 -0.57
C ASP A 247 -16.66 -32.01 -1.68
N LYS A 248 -17.96 -31.84 -1.92
CA LYS A 248 -18.71 -32.57 -2.95
C LYS A 248 -19.89 -31.80 -3.52
N GLU A 249 -20.25 -32.08 -4.78
CA GLU A 249 -21.49 -31.60 -5.40
C GLU A 249 -22.55 -32.72 -5.39
N CYS A 250 -23.80 -32.36 -5.11
CA CYS A 250 -24.95 -33.29 -5.09
C CYS A 250 -25.96 -32.92 -6.19
N PHE A 251 -26.38 -33.91 -6.98
CA PHE A 251 -27.27 -33.74 -8.12
C PHE A 251 -28.48 -34.67 -8.05
N LYS A 252 -29.68 -34.10 -8.03
CA LYS A 252 -30.92 -34.87 -8.13
C LYS A 252 -31.11 -35.34 -9.57
N CYS A 253 -31.18 -36.64 -9.75
CA CYS A 253 -31.24 -37.30 -11.05
C CYS A 253 -32.01 -38.62 -10.94
N ALA A 254 -32.02 -39.41 -12.01
CA ALA A 254 -32.51 -40.77 -11.94
C ALA A 254 -31.59 -41.74 -12.71
N LEU A 255 -31.27 -42.89 -12.09
CA LEU A 255 -30.38 -43.91 -12.64
C LEU A 255 -31.17 -45.03 -13.30
N GLY A 256 -30.64 -45.56 -14.41
CA GLY A 256 -31.12 -46.77 -15.09
C GLY A 256 -31.62 -46.51 -16.52
N SER A 257 -31.46 -47.51 -17.39
CA SER A 257 -31.81 -47.45 -18.82
C SER A 257 -33.23 -47.95 -19.13
N SER A 258 -33.70 -48.98 -18.42
CA SER A 258 -35.03 -49.58 -18.59
C SER A 258 -35.94 -49.39 -17.36
N TRP A 259 -35.34 -49.40 -16.17
CA TRP A 259 -36.00 -49.14 -14.89
C TRP A 259 -35.32 -47.95 -14.23
N VAL A 260 -36.05 -46.84 -14.10
CA VAL A 260 -35.48 -45.54 -13.71
C VAL A 260 -35.76 -45.27 -12.24
N ILE A 261 -34.71 -45.15 -11.42
CA ILE A 261 -34.77 -44.91 -9.97
C ILE A 261 -34.32 -43.49 -9.67
N SER A 262 -35.17 -42.67 -9.06
CA SER A 262 -34.80 -41.32 -8.61
C SER A 262 -33.80 -41.40 -7.45
N VAL A 263 -32.68 -40.69 -7.56
CA VAL A 263 -31.61 -40.65 -6.55
C VAL A 263 -30.99 -39.27 -6.43
N GLU A 264 -30.16 -39.05 -5.40
CA GLU A 264 -29.26 -37.89 -5.32
C GLU A 264 -27.82 -38.38 -5.51
N LEU A 265 -27.23 -38.06 -6.67
CA LEU A 265 -25.86 -38.42 -7.04
C LEU A 265 -24.89 -37.50 -6.29
N ALA A 266 -24.00 -38.07 -5.49
CA ALA A 266 -22.97 -37.35 -4.75
C ALA A 266 -21.60 -37.61 -5.39
N ILE A 267 -20.94 -36.55 -5.86
CA ILE A 267 -19.66 -36.65 -6.56
C ILE A 267 -18.60 -35.81 -5.84
N GLY A 268 -17.47 -36.43 -5.48
CA GLY A 268 -16.35 -35.76 -4.79
C GLY A 268 -15.11 -36.66 -4.63
N PRO A 269 -13.99 -36.12 -4.10
CA PRO A 269 -12.69 -36.79 -4.09
C PRO A 269 -12.63 -38.06 -3.22
N GLU A 270 -13.38 -38.08 -2.11
CA GLU A 270 -13.37 -39.20 -1.18
C GLU A 270 -14.43 -40.27 -1.51
N GLU A 271 -15.56 -39.86 -2.10
CA GLU A 271 -16.72 -40.72 -2.40
C GLU A 271 -16.68 -41.28 -3.85
N GLY A 272 -15.85 -40.71 -4.73
CA GLY A 272 -15.89 -40.95 -6.17
C GLY A 272 -17.20 -40.47 -6.79
N ILE A 273 -17.78 -41.31 -7.65
CA ILE A 273 -19.16 -41.19 -8.12
C ILE A 273 -20.01 -42.14 -7.26
N SER A 274 -20.90 -41.58 -6.44
CA SER A 274 -21.78 -42.32 -5.52
C SER A 274 -23.23 -41.81 -5.62
N TYR A 275 -24.20 -42.55 -5.10
CA TYR A 275 -25.60 -42.08 -4.98
C TYR A 275 -26.19 -42.31 -3.59
N LEU A 276 -27.22 -41.53 -3.27
CA LEU A 276 -27.99 -41.55 -2.03
C LEU A 276 -29.45 -41.88 -2.36
N THR A 277 -30.08 -42.76 -1.58
CA THR A 277 -31.52 -43.02 -1.65
C THR A 277 -32.30 -42.13 -0.69
N ASP A 278 -31.71 -41.83 0.48
CA ASP A 278 -32.35 -41.10 1.56
C ASP A 278 -31.41 -40.07 2.21
N LYS A 279 -31.97 -38.99 2.74
CA LYS A 279 -31.22 -37.94 3.47
C LYS A 279 -30.64 -38.47 4.78
N GLY A 280 -29.39 -38.93 4.73
CA GLY A 280 -28.65 -39.49 5.86
C GLY A 280 -28.24 -40.96 5.70
N SER A 281 -28.56 -41.59 4.57
CA SER A 281 -27.96 -42.86 4.17
C SER A 281 -26.46 -42.68 3.87
N ASN A 282 -25.65 -43.72 4.09
CA ASN A 282 -24.28 -43.74 3.58
C ASN A 282 -24.33 -43.77 2.03
N PRO A 283 -23.49 -42.99 1.32
CA PRO A 283 -23.44 -43.05 -0.14
C PRO A 283 -23.13 -44.46 -0.64
N THR A 284 -23.88 -44.91 -1.63
CA THR A 284 -23.60 -46.17 -2.34
C THR A 284 -22.68 -45.86 -3.52
N HIS A 285 -21.47 -46.41 -3.49
CA HIS A 285 -20.45 -46.17 -4.50
C HIS A 285 -20.78 -46.84 -5.84
N LEU A 286 -20.61 -46.10 -6.94
CA LEU A 286 -20.79 -46.59 -8.31
C LEU A 286 -19.44 -46.81 -8.99
N ALA A 287 -18.59 -45.79 -9.02
CA ALA A 287 -17.30 -45.83 -9.71
C ALA A 287 -16.32 -44.78 -9.16
N ASN A 288 -15.02 -45.06 -9.30
CA ASN A 288 -13.96 -44.06 -9.16
C ASN A 288 -13.73 -43.34 -10.49
N PHE A 289 -13.28 -42.08 -10.46
CA PHE A 289 -13.00 -41.31 -11.68
C PHE A 289 -11.98 -41.99 -12.61
N THR A 290 -11.00 -42.70 -12.03
CA THR A 290 -9.99 -43.49 -12.76
C THR A 290 -10.55 -44.71 -13.48
N GLN A 291 -11.82 -45.07 -13.27
CA GLN A 291 -12.49 -46.17 -13.96
C GLN A 291 -13.37 -45.68 -15.12
N VAL A 292 -13.61 -44.37 -15.27
CA VAL A 292 -14.45 -43.82 -16.34
C VAL A 292 -13.64 -43.75 -17.64
N GLN A 293 -14.08 -44.47 -18.67
CA GLN A 293 -13.39 -44.56 -19.97
C GLN A 293 -13.90 -43.52 -20.97
N SER A 294 -15.23 -43.37 -21.06
CA SER A 294 -15.85 -42.34 -21.90
C SER A 294 -17.10 -41.76 -21.26
N ILE A 295 -17.38 -40.50 -21.62
CA ILE A 295 -18.57 -39.77 -21.19
C ILE A 295 -19.37 -39.40 -22.44
N GLN A 296 -20.59 -39.93 -22.52
CA GLN A 296 -21.54 -39.64 -23.59
C GLN A 296 -22.74 -38.87 -23.05
N PHE A 297 -23.23 -37.88 -23.81
CA PHE A 297 -24.43 -37.13 -23.41
C PHE A 297 -25.33 -36.77 -24.59
N GLU A 298 -26.63 -36.70 -24.30
CA GLU A 298 -27.70 -36.30 -25.22
C GLU A 298 -28.66 -35.31 -24.53
N GLU A 299 -29.12 -34.32 -25.28
CA GLU A 299 -30.04 -33.26 -24.85
C GLU A 299 -31.28 -33.25 -25.76
N ARG A 300 -32.47 -33.61 -25.23
CA ARG A 300 -33.75 -33.61 -25.95
C ARG A 300 -34.91 -33.15 -25.07
N ASP A 301 -35.68 -32.17 -25.55
CA ASP A 301 -36.97 -31.73 -24.97
C ASP A 301 -36.96 -31.56 -23.43
N ARG A 302 -36.06 -30.72 -22.93
CA ARG A 302 -35.87 -30.34 -21.51
C ARG A 302 -35.36 -31.46 -20.59
N LYS A 303 -35.15 -32.66 -21.13
CA LYS A 303 -34.46 -33.77 -20.48
C LYS A 303 -33.13 -33.96 -21.17
N GLY A 304 -32.24 -34.66 -20.49
CA GLY A 304 -31.16 -35.31 -21.19
C GLY A 304 -30.56 -36.43 -20.39
N MET A 305 -29.61 -37.07 -21.03
CA MET A 305 -29.10 -38.38 -20.68
C MET A 305 -27.59 -38.30 -20.64
N LEU A 306 -27.01 -38.78 -19.55
CA LEU A 306 -25.59 -38.97 -19.36
C LEU A 306 -25.33 -40.48 -19.35
N GLN A 307 -24.39 -40.92 -20.17
CA GLN A 307 -23.94 -42.31 -20.22
C GLN A 307 -22.46 -42.36 -19.85
N LEU A 308 -22.17 -43.11 -18.80
CA LEU A 308 -20.81 -43.35 -18.32
C LEU A 308 -20.41 -44.78 -18.67
N ASP A 309 -19.33 -44.88 -19.44
CA ASP A 309 -18.65 -46.13 -19.73
C ASP A 309 -17.57 -46.37 -18.67
N VAL A 310 -17.64 -47.51 -17.97
CA VAL A 310 -16.86 -47.78 -16.75
C VAL A 310 -16.09 -49.09 -16.90
N ALA A 311 -14.78 -49.01 -16.74
CA ALA A 311 -13.84 -50.12 -16.88
C ALA A 311 -14.25 -51.32 -15.99
N GLY A 312 -14.65 -52.42 -16.64
CA GLY A 312 -15.07 -53.66 -15.97
C GLY A 312 -16.57 -53.80 -15.72
N ALA A 313 -17.39 -52.80 -16.05
CA ALA A 313 -18.85 -52.91 -16.04
C ALA A 313 -19.36 -53.44 -17.40
N PRO A 314 -20.28 -54.44 -17.43
CA PRO A 314 -20.85 -54.96 -18.67
C PRO A 314 -22.01 -54.10 -19.24
N GLU A 315 -22.52 -53.13 -18.47
CA GLU A 315 -23.62 -52.25 -18.88
C GLU A 315 -23.23 -50.77 -18.70
N VAL A 316 -23.56 -49.94 -19.71
CA VAL A 316 -23.32 -48.49 -19.68
C VAL A 316 -24.28 -47.83 -18.68
N THR A 317 -23.73 -47.13 -17.69
CA THR A 317 -24.53 -46.50 -16.64
C THR A 317 -25.25 -45.27 -17.21
N SER A 318 -26.54 -45.43 -17.52
CA SER A 318 -27.41 -44.37 -18.03
C SER A 318 -28.05 -43.59 -16.88
N THR A 319 -27.88 -42.27 -16.88
CA THR A 319 -28.40 -41.34 -15.87
C THR A 319 -29.21 -40.24 -16.54
N HIS A 320 -30.44 -40.01 -16.09
CA HIS A 320 -31.34 -38.99 -16.61
C HIS A 320 -31.39 -37.77 -15.69
N PHE A 321 -31.33 -36.59 -16.28
CA PHE A 321 -31.28 -35.30 -15.60
C PHE A 321 -32.22 -34.26 -16.27
N PHE A 322 -32.49 -33.16 -15.57
CA PHE A 322 -33.03 -31.94 -16.17
C PHE A 322 -31.94 -31.19 -16.96
N GLN A 323 -32.31 -30.57 -18.09
CA GLN A 323 -31.38 -29.96 -19.07
C GLN A 323 -30.20 -29.20 -18.45
N CYS A 324 -30.45 -28.22 -17.57
CA CYS A 324 -29.43 -27.31 -17.03
C CYS A 324 -28.39 -28.00 -16.11
N ILE A 325 -28.67 -29.22 -15.64
CA ILE A 325 -27.79 -29.96 -14.72
C ILE A 325 -26.75 -30.79 -15.51
N ILE A 326 -27.05 -31.21 -16.73
CA ILE A 326 -26.24 -32.16 -17.50
C ILE A 326 -24.90 -31.57 -17.89
N SER A 327 -24.89 -30.38 -18.49
CA SER A 327 -23.66 -29.68 -18.84
C SER A 327 -22.76 -29.50 -17.61
N SER A 328 -23.36 -29.11 -16.48
CA SER A 328 -22.66 -28.98 -15.20
C SER A 328 -22.08 -30.29 -14.67
N CYS A 329 -22.79 -31.43 -14.79
CA CYS A 329 -22.29 -32.76 -14.40
C CYS A 329 -21.25 -33.32 -15.37
N VAL A 330 -21.43 -33.16 -16.68
CA VAL A 330 -20.49 -33.58 -17.72
C VAL A 330 -19.16 -32.86 -17.54
N VAL A 331 -19.19 -31.53 -17.41
CA VAL A 331 -17.99 -30.72 -17.13
C VAL A 331 -17.35 -31.12 -15.78
N PHE A 332 -18.14 -31.51 -14.78
CA PHE A 332 -17.64 -31.98 -13.49
C PHE A 332 -16.85 -33.29 -13.64
N ILE A 333 -17.48 -34.34 -14.17
CA ILE A 333 -16.90 -35.68 -14.28
C ILE A 333 -15.73 -35.69 -15.26
N HIS A 334 -15.84 -34.95 -16.38
CA HIS A 334 -14.74 -34.79 -17.33
C HIS A 334 -13.54 -34.08 -16.72
N GLY A 335 -13.75 -33.00 -15.95
CA GLY A 335 -12.67 -32.30 -15.27
C GLY A 335 -11.98 -33.17 -14.21
N TYR A 336 -12.73 -33.96 -13.43
CA TYR A 336 -12.12 -34.97 -12.55
C TYR A 336 -11.32 -36.03 -13.33
N GLY A 337 -11.78 -36.48 -14.51
CA GLY A 337 -11.03 -37.40 -15.37
C GLY A 337 -9.75 -36.79 -15.95
N ALA A 338 -9.76 -35.49 -16.27
CA ALA A 338 -8.62 -34.75 -16.79
C ALA A 338 -7.53 -34.46 -15.73
N VAL A 339 -7.84 -34.52 -14.42
CA VAL A 339 -6.82 -34.52 -13.35
C VAL A 339 -5.97 -35.80 -13.37
N TRP A 340 -6.42 -36.86 -14.06
CA TRP A 340 -5.75 -38.17 -14.13
C TRP A 340 -5.44 -38.64 -15.58
N ASP A 341 -5.50 -37.75 -16.58
CA ASP A 341 -5.16 -38.01 -18.00
C ASP A 341 -5.84 -39.24 -18.66
N LEU A 342 -7.10 -39.56 -18.32
CA LEU A 342 -7.69 -40.88 -18.66
C LEU A 342 -9.02 -40.93 -19.43
N CYS A 343 -9.65 -39.80 -19.79
CA CYS A 343 -11.06 -39.78 -20.21
C CYS A 343 -11.31 -39.13 -21.59
N VAL A 344 -12.15 -39.75 -22.42
CA VAL A 344 -12.55 -39.22 -23.75
C VAL A 344 -14.02 -38.77 -23.74
N LEU A 345 -14.29 -37.55 -24.21
CA LEU A 345 -15.63 -36.98 -24.33
C LEU A 345 -16.22 -37.25 -25.73
N VAL A 346 -17.41 -37.86 -25.81
CA VAL A 346 -18.05 -38.21 -27.10
C VAL A 346 -19.51 -37.75 -27.10
N LYS A 347 -19.92 -36.89 -28.04
CA LYS A 347 -21.35 -36.56 -28.19
C LYS A 347 -22.04 -37.58 -29.09
N ALA A 348 -23.15 -38.15 -28.62
CA ALA A 348 -24.01 -39.00 -29.44
C ALA A 348 -24.69 -38.17 -30.54
N SER A 349 -24.47 -38.54 -31.80
CA SER A 349 -25.15 -37.96 -32.96
C SER A 349 -26.31 -38.84 -33.43
N ASP A 350 -27.44 -38.23 -33.78
CA ASP A 350 -28.67 -38.92 -34.19
C ASP A 350 -28.43 -39.99 -35.27
N SER A 351 -28.80 -41.22 -34.96
CA SER A 351 -28.69 -42.37 -35.85
C SER A 351 -29.88 -42.44 -36.82
N ASN A 352 -29.91 -41.58 -37.84
CA ASN A 352 -30.40 -41.98 -39.18
C ASN A 352 -30.13 -40.96 -40.32
N ASN A 353 -29.16 -41.31 -41.15
CA ASN A 353 -29.14 -41.19 -42.61
C ASN A 353 -29.05 -39.80 -43.32
N TYR A 354 -28.19 -39.77 -44.36
CA TYR A 354 -27.95 -38.75 -45.39
C TYR A 354 -27.09 -37.49 -45.08
N LYS A 355 -25.86 -37.54 -45.63
CA LYS A 355 -25.05 -36.46 -46.23
C LYS A 355 -25.25 -35.03 -45.68
N GLY A 356 -24.43 -34.67 -44.69
CA GLY A 356 -24.17 -33.28 -44.32
C GLY A 356 -23.43 -33.20 -42.99
N GLU A 357 -22.18 -32.75 -43.00
CA GLU A 357 -21.41 -32.53 -41.77
C GLU A 357 -22.11 -31.51 -40.86
N ARG A 358 -22.41 -31.90 -39.62
CA ARG A 358 -22.58 -30.99 -38.47
C ARG A 358 -22.46 -31.77 -37.16
N ALA A 359 -21.27 -31.72 -36.57
CA ALA A 359 -21.08 -32.02 -35.15
C ALA A 359 -21.67 -30.87 -34.29
N LEU A 360 -21.30 -30.79 -33.00
CA LEU A 360 -21.52 -29.58 -32.19
C LEU A 360 -21.11 -28.32 -32.97
N PRO A 361 -21.81 -27.18 -32.80
CA PRO A 361 -21.31 -25.92 -33.31
C PRO A 361 -19.92 -25.65 -32.72
N SER A 362 -18.92 -25.60 -33.60
CA SER A 362 -17.65 -24.90 -33.37
C SER A 362 -16.64 -25.51 -32.38
N ILE A 363 -16.35 -26.81 -32.48
CA ILE A 363 -14.98 -27.30 -32.18
C ILE A 363 -14.11 -27.08 -33.44
N PRO A 364 -12.89 -26.52 -33.35
CA PRO A 364 -12.00 -26.35 -34.50
C PRO A 364 -11.71 -27.68 -35.24
N LYS A 365 -11.75 -27.66 -36.58
CA LYS A 365 -11.80 -28.86 -37.44
C LYS A 365 -10.45 -29.60 -37.64
N THR A 366 -9.58 -29.72 -36.64
CA THR A 366 -8.22 -30.28 -36.86
C THR A 366 -7.78 -31.30 -35.81
N TRP A 367 -8.48 -32.45 -35.74
CA TRP A 367 -7.99 -33.67 -35.09
C TRP A 367 -8.30 -34.93 -35.90
N GLU A 368 -7.64 -35.07 -37.06
CA GLU A 368 -7.34 -36.39 -37.62
C GLU A 368 -5.82 -36.60 -37.51
N HIS A 369 -5.42 -37.54 -36.64
CA HIS A 369 -4.04 -37.99 -36.38
C HIS A 369 -2.98 -36.93 -36.05
N LEU A 370 -2.76 -36.69 -34.75
CA LEU A 370 -1.40 -36.40 -34.25
C LEU A 370 -1.07 -37.23 -33.01
N ASP A 371 0.08 -37.91 -33.10
CA ASP A 371 0.66 -38.79 -32.09
C ASP A 371 1.35 -37.93 -31.00
N LEU A 372 1.01 -38.15 -29.73
CA LEU A 372 1.48 -37.35 -28.59
C LEU A 372 2.95 -37.67 -28.25
N LYS A 373 3.90 -37.20 -29.08
CA LYS A 373 5.33 -37.41 -28.82
C LYS A 373 6.32 -36.33 -29.26
N TYR A 374 5.86 -35.21 -29.84
CA TYR A 374 6.75 -34.12 -30.23
C TYR A 374 6.31 -32.77 -29.64
N CYS A 375 7.04 -32.34 -28.62
CA CYS A 375 7.01 -30.97 -28.10
C CYS A 375 8.15 -30.19 -28.76
N PHE A 376 7.83 -29.17 -29.55
CA PHE A 376 8.77 -28.21 -30.17
C PHE A 376 8.07 -26.83 -30.31
N PRO A 377 8.82 -25.73 -30.50
CA PRO A 377 8.57 -24.50 -29.74
C PRO A 377 7.67 -23.47 -30.45
N PHE A 378 7.14 -22.58 -29.61
CA PHE A 378 6.61 -21.23 -29.87
C PHE A 378 6.57 -20.77 -31.35
N SER A 379 5.35 -20.53 -31.84
CA SER A 379 5.05 -19.75 -33.04
C SER A 379 4.05 -18.65 -32.67
N GLU A 380 4.18 -17.48 -33.27
CA GLU A 380 3.28 -16.34 -33.05
C GLU A 380 1.95 -16.59 -33.78
N THR A 381 0.87 -16.89 -33.03
CA THR A 381 -0.52 -16.93 -33.54
C THR A 381 -1.51 -16.36 -32.53
N ASP A 382 -2.72 -16.04 -33.00
CA ASP A 382 -3.69 -15.04 -32.50
C ASP A 382 -4.40 -15.36 -31.14
N ASP A 383 -3.83 -16.24 -30.32
CA ASP A 383 -4.41 -16.71 -29.06
C ASP A 383 -4.15 -15.75 -27.88
N TYR A 384 -4.13 -14.45 -28.16
CA TYR A 384 -3.67 -13.42 -27.25
C TYR A 384 -4.67 -13.16 -26.11
N ALA A 385 -4.22 -13.36 -24.86
CA ALA A 385 -4.91 -12.91 -23.67
C ALA A 385 -3.99 -12.14 -22.71
N GLU A 386 -4.45 -10.98 -22.27
CA GLU A 386 -3.74 -10.01 -21.42
C GLU A 386 -4.66 -9.54 -20.30
N ILE A 387 -4.14 -9.45 -19.08
CA ILE A 387 -4.88 -8.94 -17.93
C ILE A 387 -4.65 -7.43 -17.82
N ILE A 388 -5.74 -6.67 -17.81
CA ILE A 388 -5.79 -5.22 -17.65
C ILE A 388 -5.99 -4.94 -16.15
N ASP A 389 -5.17 -4.07 -15.56
CA ASP A 389 -5.39 -3.59 -14.19
C ASP A 389 -6.61 -2.65 -14.17
N GLU A 390 -7.50 -2.75 -13.16
CA GLU A 390 -8.70 -1.89 -13.07
C GLU A 390 -8.39 -0.38 -13.00
N GLU A 391 -7.14 0.01 -12.75
CA GLU A 391 -6.68 1.41 -12.78
C GLU A 391 -6.60 2.01 -14.19
N ASP A 392 -6.57 1.20 -15.26
CA ASP A 392 -6.35 1.62 -16.65
C ASP A 392 -7.65 2.10 -17.38
N THR A 393 -8.79 2.18 -16.67
CA THR A 393 -10.08 2.59 -17.26
C THR A 393 -10.22 4.11 -17.44
N TYR A 394 -9.23 4.90 -17.01
CA TYR A 394 -9.24 6.36 -17.19
C TYR A 394 -8.79 6.77 -18.59
N THR A 395 -9.76 6.93 -19.50
CA THR A 395 -9.52 7.57 -20.80
C THR A 395 -9.04 9.02 -20.57
N MET A 396 -7.75 9.26 -20.83
CA MET A 396 -7.12 10.57 -20.72
C MET A 396 -7.92 11.65 -21.48
N PRO A 397 -8.49 12.67 -20.81
CA PRO A 397 -9.01 13.85 -21.50
C PRO A 397 -7.86 14.51 -22.26
N SER A 398 -8.07 14.85 -23.53
CA SER A 398 -7.00 15.28 -24.45
C SER A 398 -6.09 16.34 -23.83
N THR A 399 -4.80 16.02 -23.68
CA THR A 399 -3.77 16.78 -22.94
C THR A 399 -3.40 18.15 -23.53
N ARG A 400 -3.98 18.51 -24.67
CA ARG A 400 -3.56 19.61 -25.56
C ARG A 400 -3.36 20.97 -24.89
N ASP A 401 -4.11 21.28 -23.83
CA ASP A 401 -4.05 22.58 -23.16
C ASP A 401 -2.87 22.74 -22.18
N TYR A 402 -2.23 21.63 -21.78
CA TYR A 402 -1.13 21.60 -20.79
C TYR A 402 0.10 20.82 -21.27
N GLU A 403 0.09 20.41 -22.53
CA GLU A 403 1.16 19.66 -23.18
C GLU A 403 2.29 20.60 -23.61
N ILE A 404 3.47 20.40 -23.02
CA ILE A 404 4.66 21.20 -23.31
C ILE A 404 5.52 20.45 -24.33
N GLN A 405 6.06 21.17 -25.31
CA GLN A 405 7.03 20.61 -26.23
C GLN A 405 8.40 20.50 -25.53
N ARG A 406 9.06 19.34 -25.62
CA ARG A 406 10.29 19.03 -24.86
C ARG A 406 11.46 19.98 -25.18
N ASP A 407 11.55 20.47 -26.40
CA ASP A 407 12.52 21.46 -26.87
C ASP A 407 12.43 22.82 -26.16
N ARG A 408 11.31 23.11 -25.49
CA ARG A 408 11.12 24.32 -24.67
C ARG A 408 11.63 24.19 -23.24
N ILE A 409 12.16 23.02 -22.84
CA ILE A 409 12.65 22.76 -21.48
C ILE A 409 14.17 22.54 -21.49
N GLU A 410 14.90 23.46 -20.86
CA GLU A 410 16.30 23.24 -20.52
C GLU A 410 16.38 22.46 -19.20
N LEU A 411 16.77 21.19 -19.28
CA LEU A 411 16.96 20.32 -18.11
C LEU A 411 18.29 20.65 -17.40
N GLY A 412 18.20 21.07 -16.14
CA GLY A 412 19.35 21.34 -15.28
C GLY A 412 19.72 20.17 -14.36
N ARG A 413 20.45 20.48 -13.27
CA ARG A 413 20.88 19.48 -12.27
C ARG A 413 19.70 18.80 -11.56
N CYS A 414 19.90 17.56 -11.13
CA CYS A 414 19.03 16.91 -10.14
C CYS A 414 19.03 17.71 -8.82
N ILE A 415 17.85 17.87 -8.22
CA ILE A 415 17.59 18.57 -6.96
C ILE A 415 16.91 17.68 -5.91
N GLY A 416 16.44 16.48 -6.28
CA GLY A 416 15.90 15.49 -5.35
C GLY A 416 15.64 14.14 -6.00
N GLU A 417 15.88 13.05 -5.28
CA GLU A 417 15.65 11.67 -5.77
C GLU A 417 14.38 11.08 -5.14
N GLY A 418 13.40 10.72 -5.97
CA GLY A 418 12.13 10.14 -5.54
C GLY A 418 11.96 8.68 -5.94
N GLN A 419 11.03 7.97 -5.27
CA GLN A 419 10.72 6.56 -5.56
C GLN A 419 10.24 6.33 -7.00
N PHE A 420 9.54 7.31 -7.59
CA PHE A 420 8.96 7.23 -8.93
C PHE A 420 9.82 7.90 -10.01
N GLY A 421 10.90 8.60 -9.64
CA GLY A 421 11.63 9.48 -10.53
C GLY A 421 12.50 10.50 -9.83
N ASP A 422 13.47 11.07 -10.55
CA ASP A 422 14.26 12.21 -10.09
C ASP A 422 13.55 13.54 -10.36
N VAL A 423 13.75 14.51 -9.48
CA VAL A 423 13.33 15.89 -9.64
C VAL A 423 14.56 16.71 -10.02
N HIS A 424 14.49 17.42 -11.15
CA HIS A 424 15.52 18.32 -11.64
C HIS A 424 15.05 19.76 -11.55
N GLN A 425 15.98 20.72 -11.40
CA GLN A 425 15.68 22.12 -11.74
C GLN A 425 15.79 22.29 -13.27
N GLY A 426 15.08 23.25 -13.84
CA GLY A 426 15.25 23.61 -15.25
C GLY A 426 14.66 24.97 -15.59
N ILE A 427 14.68 25.30 -16.88
CA ILE A 427 14.14 26.55 -17.42
C ILE A 427 13.11 26.22 -18.49
N TYR A 428 11.90 26.77 -18.36
CA TYR A 428 10.86 26.69 -19.37
C TYR A 428 10.86 27.95 -20.23
N ILE A 429 11.07 27.78 -21.54
CA ILE A 429 11.13 28.84 -22.54
C ILE A 429 9.74 29.03 -23.14
N CYS A 430 9.05 30.08 -22.69
CA CYS A 430 7.79 30.52 -23.28
C CYS A 430 8.07 31.43 -24.51
N PRO A 431 7.37 31.25 -25.65
CA PRO A 431 7.47 32.20 -26.77
C PRO A 431 6.94 33.60 -26.45
N GLU A 432 6.00 33.69 -25.52
CA GLU A 432 5.20 34.90 -25.21
C GLU A 432 5.51 35.51 -23.84
N ASN A 433 6.34 34.85 -23.03
CA ASN A 433 6.64 35.23 -21.64
C ASN A 433 8.14 35.06 -21.35
N PRO A 434 8.70 35.78 -20.36
CA PRO A 434 10.08 35.56 -19.93
C PRO A 434 10.29 34.10 -19.47
N ALA A 435 11.51 33.60 -19.66
CA ALA A 435 11.89 32.25 -19.28
C ALA A 435 11.66 32.00 -17.78
N LEU A 436 11.03 30.86 -17.46
CA LEU A 436 10.54 30.55 -16.12
C LEU A 436 11.35 29.42 -15.48
N SER A 437 11.83 29.61 -14.25
CA SER A 437 12.49 28.55 -13.49
C SER A 437 11.48 27.50 -13.01
N VAL A 438 11.71 26.23 -13.34
CA VAL A 438 10.78 25.12 -13.11
C VAL A 438 11.44 23.94 -12.38
N ALA A 439 10.62 23.13 -11.72
CA ALA A 439 10.98 21.81 -11.23
C ALA A 439 10.41 20.73 -12.16
N ILE A 440 11.22 19.74 -12.50
CA ILE A 440 10.93 18.74 -13.54
C ILE A 440 11.01 17.36 -12.90
N LYS A 441 9.87 16.71 -12.66
CA LYS A 441 9.82 15.31 -12.19
C LYS A 441 9.96 14.40 -13.40
N THR A 442 10.99 13.57 -13.45
CA THR A 442 11.32 12.68 -14.58
C THR A 442 11.12 11.21 -14.18
N CYS A 443 10.32 10.44 -14.91
CA CYS A 443 10.11 9.02 -14.57
C CYS A 443 11.29 8.13 -15.02
N LYS A 444 11.90 7.38 -14.08
CA LYS A 444 13.08 6.54 -14.35
C LYS A 444 12.80 5.30 -15.21
N ASN A 445 11.64 4.67 -15.03
CA ASN A 445 11.28 3.38 -15.66
C ASN A 445 9.93 3.47 -16.39
N CYS A 446 9.89 4.09 -17.56
CA CYS A 446 8.69 4.16 -18.43
C CYS A 446 8.48 2.88 -19.27
N THR A 447 8.72 1.69 -18.71
CA THR A 447 8.71 0.42 -19.47
C THR A 447 7.35 -0.25 -19.58
N SER A 448 6.35 0.18 -18.79
CA SER A 448 4.95 -0.24 -18.93
C SER A 448 4.03 0.97 -18.91
N ASP A 449 2.92 0.88 -19.65
CA ASP A 449 1.93 1.95 -19.75
C ASP A 449 1.28 2.26 -18.37
N SER A 450 1.05 1.24 -17.54
CA SER A 450 0.53 1.39 -16.18
C SER A 450 1.42 2.22 -15.24
N VAL A 451 2.76 2.20 -15.41
CA VAL A 451 3.67 3.08 -14.64
C VAL A 451 3.60 4.51 -15.17
N ARG A 452 3.47 4.69 -16.49
CA ARG A 452 3.28 6.00 -17.13
C ARG A 452 1.99 6.67 -16.66
N GLU A 453 0.89 5.93 -16.61
CA GLU A 453 -0.42 6.46 -16.18
C GLU A 453 -0.43 6.80 -14.68
N LYS A 454 0.15 5.94 -13.83
CA LYS A 454 0.34 6.23 -12.40
C LYS A 454 1.19 7.49 -12.15
N PHE A 455 2.15 7.77 -13.01
CA PHE A 455 2.94 8.99 -12.97
C PHE A 455 2.11 10.22 -13.42
N LEU A 456 1.42 10.13 -14.57
CA LEU A 456 0.56 11.20 -15.08
C LEU A 456 -0.64 11.53 -14.16
N GLN A 457 -1.13 10.55 -13.38
CA GLN A 457 -2.21 10.75 -12.42
C GLN A 457 -1.88 11.80 -11.33
N GLU A 458 -0.60 11.96 -10.99
CA GLU A 458 -0.14 13.03 -10.10
C GLU A 458 -0.38 14.40 -10.72
N ALA A 459 -0.04 14.58 -12.01
CA ALA A 459 -0.29 15.82 -12.73
C ALA A 459 -1.80 16.08 -12.92
N LEU A 460 -2.60 15.06 -13.27
CA LEU A 460 -4.07 15.18 -13.37
C LEU A 460 -4.72 15.58 -12.04
N THR A 461 -4.14 15.14 -10.93
CA THR A 461 -4.54 15.55 -9.58
C THR A 461 -4.16 17.01 -9.33
N MET A 462 -2.90 17.38 -9.53
CA MET A 462 -2.41 18.75 -9.32
C MET A 462 -3.11 19.80 -10.20
N ARG A 463 -3.53 19.44 -11.42
CA ARG A 463 -4.30 20.31 -12.34
C ARG A 463 -5.57 20.88 -11.70
N GLN A 464 -6.17 20.19 -10.74
CA GLN A 464 -7.44 20.59 -10.11
C GLN A 464 -7.27 21.63 -8.99
N PHE A 465 -6.02 21.96 -8.63
CA PHE A 465 -5.70 22.82 -7.49
C PHE A 465 -5.10 24.15 -7.94
N ASP A 466 -5.67 25.24 -7.43
CA ASP A 466 -5.10 26.59 -7.53
C ASP A 466 -5.21 27.23 -6.14
N HIS A 467 -4.06 27.33 -5.45
CA HIS A 467 -3.97 27.82 -4.09
C HIS A 467 -2.54 28.33 -3.78
N PRO A 468 -2.34 29.48 -3.11
CA PRO A 468 -1.00 30.08 -2.92
C PRO A 468 0.03 29.19 -2.21
N HIS A 469 -0.43 28.24 -1.38
CA HIS A 469 0.39 27.32 -0.59
C HIS A 469 0.32 25.86 -1.07
N ILE A 470 -0.04 25.63 -2.34
CA ILE A 470 0.09 24.33 -3.02
C ILE A 470 1.03 24.52 -4.21
N VAL A 471 1.91 23.54 -4.47
CA VAL A 471 2.81 23.57 -5.63
C VAL A 471 2.00 23.52 -6.93
N LYS A 472 2.14 24.55 -7.76
CA LYS A 472 1.43 24.70 -9.03
C LYS A 472 2.02 23.82 -10.13
N LEU A 473 1.15 23.09 -10.83
CA LEU A 473 1.46 22.43 -12.10
C LEU A 473 1.58 23.49 -13.21
N ILE A 474 2.63 23.41 -14.01
CA ILE A 474 2.86 24.26 -15.20
C ILE A 474 2.46 23.49 -16.47
N GLY A 475 2.79 22.21 -16.56
CA GLY A 475 2.39 21.36 -17.67
C GLY A 475 3.02 19.97 -17.62
N VAL A 476 2.83 19.19 -18.69
CA VAL A 476 3.33 17.81 -18.82
C VAL A 476 3.97 17.58 -20.19
N ILE A 477 4.97 16.71 -20.24
CA ILE A 477 5.52 16.14 -21.48
C ILE A 477 5.13 14.67 -21.50
N THR A 478 4.22 14.30 -22.40
CA THR A 478 3.66 12.94 -22.50
C THR A 478 4.57 11.96 -23.25
N GLU A 479 5.50 12.48 -24.05
CA GLU A 479 6.53 11.70 -24.74
C GLU A 479 7.47 11.00 -23.75
N ASN A 480 7.82 9.74 -24.01
CA ASN A 480 8.81 9.04 -23.20
C ASN A 480 10.21 9.70 -23.27
N PRO A 481 10.97 9.78 -22.17
CA PRO A 481 10.54 9.57 -20.78
C PRO A 481 9.63 10.71 -20.28
N VAL A 482 8.49 10.38 -19.68
CA VAL A 482 7.45 11.36 -19.28
C VAL A 482 7.96 12.30 -18.18
N TRP A 483 7.71 13.61 -18.36
CA TRP A 483 8.08 14.66 -17.42
C TRP A 483 6.86 15.44 -16.92
N ILE A 484 6.84 15.79 -15.63
CA ILE A 484 5.86 16.70 -15.02
C ILE A 484 6.58 18.00 -14.66
N ILE A 485 6.07 19.12 -15.16
CA ILE A 485 6.66 20.46 -15.00
C ILE A 485 5.88 21.23 -13.94
N MET A 486 6.56 21.65 -12.89
CA MET A 486 6.00 22.30 -11.69
C MET A 486 6.76 23.59 -11.39
N GLU A 487 6.20 24.47 -10.56
CA GLU A 487 6.94 25.65 -10.09
C GLU A 487 8.15 25.26 -9.22
N LEU A 488 9.26 26.01 -9.33
CA LEU A 488 10.47 25.76 -8.56
C LEU A 488 10.45 26.51 -7.22
N CYS A 489 10.34 25.76 -6.11
CA CYS A 489 10.51 26.31 -4.77
C CYS A 489 12.00 26.50 -4.44
N THR A 490 12.48 27.74 -4.57
CA THR A 490 13.93 28.05 -4.65
C THR A 490 14.77 27.75 -3.40
N LEU A 491 14.15 27.63 -2.21
CA LEU A 491 14.86 27.40 -0.95
C LEU A 491 14.82 25.94 -0.48
N GLY A 492 14.13 25.03 -1.19
CA GLY A 492 14.13 23.60 -0.89
C GLY A 492 13.40 23.23 0.40
N GLU A 493 14.01 22.39 1.24
CA GLU A 493 13.45 21.95 2.53
C GLU A 493 13.63 23.00 3.66
N VAL A 494 12.87 22.85 4.76
CA VAL A 494 12.74 23.86 5.83
C VAL A 494 14.06 24.15 6.58
N VAL A 495 14.54 25.40 6.50
CA VAL A 495 15.79 25.87 7.15
C VAL A 495 15.52 26.65 8.46
N LYS A 496 16.52 26.69 9.35
CA LYS A 496 16.41 26.95 10.81
C LYS A 496 16.04 28.37 11.30
N ASN A 497 15.72 29.34 10.43
CA ASN A 497 15.62 30.77 10.82
C ASN A 497 14.23 31.42 10.64
N PHE A 498 13.19 30.64 10.34
CA PHE A 498 11.88 31.18 9.93
C PHE A 498 10.81 31.11 11.01
N SER A 499 9.70 31.86 10.83
CA SER A 499 8.54 31.79 11.73
C SER A 499 7.80 30.46 11.54
N LEU A 500 8.16 29.46 12.35
CA LEU A 500 7.63 28.09 12.29
C LEU A 500 6.09 28.02 12.40
N ILE A 501 5.49 29.01 13.09
CA ILE A 501 4.04 29.19 13.23
C ILE A 501 3.41 29.70 11.92
N LEU A 502 4.09 30.59 11.18
CA LEU A 502 3.63 31.04 9.86
C LEU A 502 3.55 29.88 8.88
N PHE A 503 4.54 28.99 8.87
CA PHE A 503 4.53 27.81 8.00
C PHE A 503 3.39 26.84 8.36
N SER A 504 3.18 26.61 9.66
CA SER A 504 2.05 25.82 10.15
C SER A 504 0.70 26.42 9.72
N TYR A 505 0.54 27.75 9.82
CA TYR A 505 -0.64 28.47 9.34
C TYR A 505 -0.83 28.31 7.82
N GLN A 506 0.21 28.55 7.02
CA GLN A 506 0.16 28.43 5.54
C GLN A 506 -0.26 27.02 5.10
N LEU A 507 0.33 25.98 5.68
CA LEU A 507 -0.07 24.59 5.43
C LEU A 507 -1.53 24.33 5.82
N SER A 508 -2.01 24.87 6.95
CA SER A 508 -3.42 24.75 7.33
C SER A 508 -4.38 25.40 6.32
N THR A 509 -3.95 26.46 5.62
CA THR A 509 -4.77 27.06 4.54
C THR A 509 -4.85 26.15 3.32
N ALA A 510 -3.74 25.52 2.91
CA ALA A 510 -3.71 24.55 1.82
C ALA A 510 -4.53 23.29 2.13
N LEU A 511 -4.42 22.78 3.35
CA LEU A 511 -5.15 21.58 3.78
C LEU A 511 -6.66 21.86 3.96
N ALA A 512 -7.05 23.06 4.40
CA ALA A 512 -8.46 23.49 4.39
C ALA A 512 -9.02 23.62 2.96
N TYR A 513 -8.20 24.03 1.99
CA TYR A 513 -8.57 24.04 0.57
C TYR A 513 -8.77 22.61 0.05
N LEU A 514 -7.85 21.68 0.30
CA LEU A 514 -8.01 20.26 -0.08
C LEU A 514 -9.23 19.62 0.59
N GLU A 515 -9.49 19.89 1.87
CA GLU A 515 -10.70 19.45 2.58
C GLU A 515 -11.97 19.95 1.88
N SER A 516 -12.00 21.20 1.41
CA SER A 516 -13.13 21.76 0.65
C SER A 516 -13.33 21.11 -0.73
N LYS A 517 -12.26 20.57 -1.32
CA LYS A 517 -12.27 19.80 -2.58
C LYS A 517 -12.50 18.29 -2.36
N ARG A 518 -12.87 17.86 -1.14
CA ARG A 518 -13.05 16.45 -0.74
C ARG A 518 -11.83 15.57 -1.00
N PHE A 519 -10.65 16.16 -0.85
CA PHE A 519 -9.40 15.55 -1.29
C PHE A 519 -8.51 15.19 -0.09
N VAL A 520 -7.89 14.00 -0.11
CA VAL A 520 -7.05 13.49 0.98
C VAL A 520 -5.61 13.31 0.49
N HIS A 521 -4.67 13.97 1.18
CA HIS A 521 -3.27 14.04 0.80
C HIS A 521 -2.51 12.74 1.10
N ARG A 522 -2.88 12.05 2.20
CA ARG A 522 -2.34 10.75 2.62
C ARG A 522 -0.87 10.69 3.05
N ASP A 523 -0.06 11.69 2.69
CA ASP A 523 1.34 11.80 3.16
C ASP A 523 1.71 13.26 3.49
N ILE A 524 1.21 13.77 4.62
CA ILE A 524 1.55 15.12 5.12
C ILE A 524 2.73 14.99 6.09
N ALA A 525 3.89 15.49 5.69
CA ALA A 525 5.13 15.45 6.45
C ALA A 525 6.06 16.59 6.01
N ALA A 526 7.02 16.99 6.86
CA ALA A 526 7.91 18.12 6.55
C ALA A 526 8.73 17.96 5.26
N ARG A 527 9.06 16.72 4.87
CA ARG A 527 9.74 16.37 3.60
C ARG A 527 8.92 16.69 2.33
N ASN A 528 7.59 16.81 2.45
CA ASN A 528 6.67 17.13 1.37
C ASN A 528 6.25 18.62 1.41
N VAL A 529 6.96 19.44 2.21
CA VAL A 529 6.75 20.88 2.35
C VAL A 529 7.96 21.61 1.78
N LEU A 530 7.74 22.38 0.71
CA LEU A 530 8.78 23.11 0.00
C LEU A 530 8.75 24.59 0.40
N VAL A 531 9.93 25.19 0.55
CA VAL A 531 10.11 26.61 0.87
C VAL A 531 10.27 27.39 -0.44
N SER A 532 9.29 28.21 -0.76
CA SER A 532 9.25 29.06 -1.95
C SER A 532 10.02 30.38 -1.73
N SER A 533 9.87 30.97 -0.54
CA SER A 533 10.57 32.16 -0.06
C SER A 533 10.73 32.10 1.47
N VAL A 534 11.50 33.04 2.04
CA VAL A 534 11.74 33.20 3.50
C VAL A 534 10.46 33.13 4.34
N ASP A 535 9.34 33.57 3.76
CA ASP A 535 8.04 33.73 4.38
C ASP A 535 6.92 32.90 3.69
N CYS A 536 7.25 31.99 2.78
CA CYS A 536 6.26 31.19 2.04
C CYS A 536 6.67 29.71 1.90
N VAL A 537 5.85 28.82 2.46
CA VAL A 537 5.90 27.38 2.16
C VAL A 537 4.73 26.93 1.26
N LYS A 538 4.95 25.83 0.55
CA LYS A 538 3.98 25.17 -0.32
C LYS A 538 3.95 23.66 -0.04
N LEU A 539 2.75 23.10 -0.05
CA LEU A 539 2.52 21.65 0.05
C LEU A 539 2.71 21.01 -1.33
N GLY A 540 3.50 19.94 -1.40
CA GLY A 540 3.79 19.17 -2.60
C GLY A 540 3.72 17.65 -2.40
N ASP A 541 4.14 16.91 -3.42
CA ASP A 541 4.03 15.45 -3.57
C ASP A 541 2.59 14.89 -3.50
N PHE A 542 1.92 14.92 -4.65
CA PHE A 542 0.58 14.38 -4.84
C PHE A 542 0.59 12.93 -5.38
N GLY A 543 1.71 12.19 -5.32
CA GLY A 543 1.77 10.82 -5.84
C GLY A 543 0.82 9.84 -5.12
N LEU A 544 0.66 10.00 -3.80
CA LEU A 544 -0.24 9.17 -2.95
C LEU A 544 -1.65 9.77 -2.77
N SER A 545 -1.84 10.99 -3.25
CA SER A 545 -3.06 11.80 -3.07
C SER A 545 -4.26 11.22 -3.85
N ARG A 546 -5.48 11.25 -3.27
CA ARG A 546 -6.72 10.75 -3.93
C ARG A 546 -7.98 11.55 -3.56
N TYR A 547 -8.94 11.60 -4.49
CA TYR A 547 -10.30 12.12 -4.29
C TYR A 547 -11.15 11.13 -3.48
N MET A 548 -12.11 11.64 -2.69
CA MET A 548 -13.13 10.81 -2.03
C MET A 548 -14.50 10.97 -2.70
N GLU A 549 -14.98 9.90 -3.33
CA GLU A 549 -16.41 9.70 -3.58
C GLU A 549 -17.17 9.51 -2.26
N ASP A 550 -18.50 9.48 -2.27
CA ASP A 550 -19.34 9.53 -1.05
C ASP A 550 -19.19 8.31 -0.09
N SER A 551 -18.34 7.33 -0.42
CA SER A 551 -17.86 6.33 0.53
C SER A 551 -16.88 6.97 1.54
N SER A 552 -17.17 6.85 2.84
CA SER A 552 -16.53 7.65 3.90
C SER A 552 -15.01 7.42 4.16
N TYR A 553 -14.30 6.65 3.33
CA TYR A 553 -12.86 6.40 3.43
C TYR A 553 -12.25 5.59 2.27
N TYR A 554 -10.94 5.78 2.06
CA TYR A 554 -10.10 4.99 1.15
C TYR A 554 -9.24 3.93 1.89
N LYS A 555 -8.84 2.85 1.19
CA LYS A 555 -7.97 1.76 1.68
C LYS A 555 -6.74 1.51 0.77
N ALA A 556 -5.52 1.64 1.30
CA ALA A 556 -4.27 1.60 0.53
C ALA A 556 -3.62 0.20 0.34
N SER A 557 -2.94 0.00 -0.80
CA SER A 557 -2.23 -1.22 -1.23
C SER A 557 -0.93 -1.55 -0.42
N LYS A 558 -0.33 -2.72 -0.68
CA LYS A 558 0.84 -3.28 0.06
C LYS A 558 2.19 -2.61 -0.33
N GLY A 559 2.33 -1.30 -0.07
CA GLY A 559 3.61 -0.54 -0.22
C GLY A 559 4.34 -0.26 1.11
N LYS A 560 5.59 0.25 1.04
CA LYS A 560 6.30 0.81 2.21
C LYS A 560 5.57 2.08 2.67
N LEU A 561 5.06 2.08 3.91
CA LEU A 561 4.27 3.17 4.47
C LEU A 561 5.06 4.04 5.46
N PRO A 562 4.76 5.35 5.57
CA PRO A 562 5.34 6.27 6.55
C PRO A 562 4.71 6.09 7.95
N ILE A 563 4.79 4.88 8.52
CA ILE A 563 4.09 4.45 9.75
C ILE A 563 4.18 5.46 10.90
N LYS A 564 5.32 6.15 11.07
CA LYS A 564 5.56 7.10 12.17
C LYS A 564 4.78 8.41 12.07
N TRP A 565 4.25 8.74 10.89
CA TRP A 565 3.41 9.90 10.63
C TRP A 565 1.93 9.56 10.67
N MET A 566 1.58 8.34 10.27
CA MET A 566 0.21 7.91 10.03
C MET A 566 -0.68 7.88 11.28
N ALA A 567 -1.98 8.09 11.06
CA ALA A 567 -3.00 7.96 12.10
C ALA A 567 -3.24 6.48 12.48
N PRO A 568 -3.69 6.18 13.72
CA PRO A 568 -3.91 4.81 14.19
C PRO A 568 -4.86 4.00 13.30
N GLU A 569 -5.93 4.61 12.82
CA GLU A 569 -6.88 3.98 11.91
C GLU A 569 -6.31 3.72 10.50
N SER A 570 -5.35 4.54 10.08
CA SER A 570 -4.61 4.36 8.82
C SER A 570 -3.56 3.26 8.94
N ILE A 571 -2.96 3.08 10.12
CA ILE A 571 -2.06 1.95 10.40
C ILE A 571 -2.88 0.64 10.47
N ASN A 572 -3.89 0.59 11.34
CA ASN A 572 -4.62 -0.63 11.67
C ASN A 572 -5.65 -1.08 10.61
N PHE A 573 -6.22 -0.16 9.83
CA PHE A 573 -7.27 -0.49 8.84
C PHE A 573 -6.95 -0.01 7.42
N ARG A 574 -5.77 0.60 7.21
CA ARG A 574 -5.45 1.34 5.98
C ARG A 574 -6.47 2.44 5.65
N ARG A 575 -7.25 2.92 6.63
CA ARG A 575 -8.31 3.92 6.46
C ARG A 575 -7.71 5.33 6.34
N PHE A 576 -7.91 6.00 5.20
CA PHE A 576 -7.52 7.40 5.00
C PHE A 576 -8.75 8.30 4.82
N THR A 577 -8.74 9.46 5.47
CA THR A 577 -9.79 10.50 5.49
C THR A 577 -9.20 11.87 5.84
N SER A 578 -9.96 12.95 5.76
CA SER A 578 -9.54 14.28 6.28
C SER A 578 -9.10 14.23 7.76
N ALA A 579 -9.68 13.33 8.58
CA ALA A 579 -9.29 13.18 9.98
C ALA A 579 -7.93 12.48 10.16
N SER A 580 -7.51 11.60 9.24
CA SER A 580 -6.14 11.05 9.25
C SER A 580 -5.14 12.08 8.77
N ASP A 581 -5.52 12.92 7.81
CA ASP A 581 -4.70 14.05 7.37
C ASP A 581 -4.49 15.08 8.50
N VAL A 582 -5.51 15.36 9.32
CA VAL A 582 -5.36 16.20 10.53
C VAL A 582 -4.34 15.63 11.51
N TRP A 583 -4.32 14.30 11.72
CA TRP A 583 -3.31 13.65 12.55
C TRP A 583 -1.89 13.85 11.97
N MET A 584 -1.72 13.59 10.67
CA MET A 584 -0.44 13.75 9.97
C MET A 584 0.03 15.21 9.97
N PHE A 585 -0.89 16.17 9.81
CA PHE A 585 -0.61 17.60 9.98
C PHE A 585 -0.17 17.95 11.41
N GLY A 586 -0.77 17.33 12.43
CA GLY A 586 -0.30 17.44 13.82
C GLY A 586 1.16 16.99 13.98
N VAL A 587 1.53 15.86 13.35
CA VAL A 587 2.92 15.38 13.31
C VAL A 587 3.82 16.34 12.51
N CYS A 588 3.37 16.85 11.37
CA CYS A 588 4.10 17.80 10.54
C CYS A 588 4.39 19.13 11.28
N MET A 589 3.42 19.67 12.03
CA MET A 589 3.66 20.85 12.88
C MET A 589 4.72 20.57 13.95
N TRP A 590 4.71 19.37 14.53
CA TRP A 590 5.75 18.94 15.49
C TRP A 590 7.13 18.82 14.81
N GLU A 591 7.22 18.23 13.61
CA GLU A 591 8.48 18.16 12.84
C GLU A 591 9.03 19.55 12.51
N ILE A 592 8.18 20.49 12.11
CA ILE A 592 8.55 21.88 11.82
C ILE A 592 9.15 22.54 13.08
N LEU A 593 8.50 22.40 14.25
CA LEU A 593 9.03 22.91 15.52
C LEU A 593 10.30 22.20 16.01
N MET A 594 10.48 20.94 15.63
CA MET A 594 11.65 20.12 15.96
C MET A 594 12.74 20.19 14.88
N TYR A 595 12.67 21.13 13.94
CA TYR A 595 13.65 21.35 12.87
C TYR A 595 13.96 20.09 12.05
N GLY A 596 12.93 19.30 11.71
CA GLY A 596 13.04 18.12 10.86
C GLY A 596 13.48 16.83 11.58
N VAL A 597 13.55 16.82 12.92
CA VAL A 597 13.76 15.57 13.68
C VAL A 597 12.61 14.60 13.39
N LYS A 598 12.95 13.35 13.06
CA LYS A 598 11.97 12.32 12.70
C LYS A 598 11.08 11.95 13.91
N PRO A 599 9.74 11.86 13.76
CA PRO A 599 8.86 11.43 14.83
C PRO A 599 9.24 10.02 15.30
N PHE A 600 9.08 9.76 16.61
CA PHE A 600 9.44 8.49 17.26
C PHE A 600 10.86 7.99 16.86
N GLN A 601 11.87 8.87 16.89
CA GLN A 601 13.27 8.50 16.65
C GLN A 601 13.72 7.38 17.61
N GLY A 602 14.48 6.41 17.10
CA GLY A 602 14.92 5.22 17.86
C GLY A 602 13.85 4.13 18.07
N VAL A 603 12.57 4.37 17.76
CA VAL A 603 11.49 3.37 17.85
C VAL A 603 11.36 2.60 16.52
N LYS A 604 11.11 1.28 16.55
CA LYS A 604 10.82 0.50 15.33
C LYS A 604 9.37 0.72 14.88
N ASN A 605 9.09 0.64 13.58
CA ASN A 605 7.75 0.90 13.05
C ASN A 605 6.65 0.03 13.70
N ASN A 606 6.95 -1.24 13.98
CA ASN A 606 6.00 -2.17 14.61
C ASN A 606 5.64 -1.78 16.06
N ASP A 607 6.55 -1.09 16.78
CA ASP A 607 6.35 -0.69 18.17
C ASP A 607 5.53 0.61 18.29
N VAL A 608 5.46 1.41 17.21
CA VAL A 608 4.83 2.73 17.20
C VAL A 608 3.34 2.66 17.53
N ILE A 609 2.62 1.68 16.95
CA ILE A 609 1.18 1.56 17.18
C ILE A 609 0.86 1.22 18.65
N GLY A 610 1.60 0.28 19.25
CA GLY A 610 1.40 -0.11 20.66
C GLY A 610 1.63 1.05 21.62
N ARG A 611 2.64 1.91 21.36
CA ARG A 611 2.87 3.15 22.12
C ARG A 611 1.69 4.12 22.01
N ILE A 612 1.20 4.36 20.78
CA ILE A 612 0.08 5.28 20.53
C ILE A 612 -1.22 4.76 21.17
N GLU A 613 -1.46 3.44 21.13
CA GLU A 613 -2.59 2.78 21.79
C GLU A 613 -2.50 2.84 23.32
N ASN A 614 -1.28 2.77 23.90
CA ASN A 614 -1.02 3.03 25.32
C ASN A 614 -1.14 4.51 25.72
N GLY A 615 -1.44 5.41 24.77
CA GLY A 615 -1.61 6.85 25.02
C GLY A 615 -0.34 7.70 24.90
N GLU A 616 0.81 7.12 24.54
CA GLU A 616 2.02 7.91 24.28
C GLU A 616 1.79 8.88 23.10
N ARG A 617 2.35 10.09 23.19
CA ARG A 617 2.33 11.13 22.16
C ARG A 617 3.71 11.78 22.07
N LEU A 618 3.97 12.46 20.95
CA LEU A 618 5.21 13.20 20.74
C LEU A 618 5.32 14.34 21.77
N ALA A 619 6.49 14.47 22.40
CA ALA A 619 6.71 15.44 23.48
C ALA A 619 6.71 16.90 22.98
N MET A 620 6.37 17.84 23.85
CA MET A 620 6.35 19.27 23.53
C MET A 620 7.76 19.78 23.14
N PRO A 621 7.93 20.39 21.95
CA PRO A 621 9.20 20.97 21.53
C PRO A 621 9.68 22.11 22.43
N LEU A 622 11.01 22.33 22.49
CA LEU A 622 11.57 23.51 23.16
C LEU A 622 11.04 24.80 22.52
N ASN A 623 10.73 25.79 23.37
CA ASN A 623 10.16 27.09 22.98
C ASN A 623 8.82 27.02 22.22
N CYS A 624 8.10 25.89 22.24
CA CYS A 624 6.75 25.80 21.70
C CYS A 624 5.74 26.57 22.59
N PRO A 625 4.91 27.47 22.04
CA PRO A 625 3.79 28.05 22.77
C PRO A 625 2.81 26.96 23.28
N PRO A 626 2.37 27.00 24.56
CA PRO A 626 1.45 25.99 25.09
C PRO A 626 0.13 25.88 24.33
N THR A 627 -0.36 26.99 23.75
CA THR A 627 -1.54 27.04 22.89
C THR A 627 -1.37 26.23 21.60
N LEU A 628 -0.18 26.28 21.00
CA LEU A 628 0.18 25.53 19.80
C LEU A 628 0.34 24.03 20.09
N TYR A 629 0.98 23.65 21.20
CA TYR A 629 1.06 22.24 21.61
C TYR A 629 -0.31 21.67 22.01
N SER A 630 -1.18 22.48 22.64
CA SER A 630 -2.59 22.12 22.86
C SER A 630 -3.30 21.83 21.53
N LEU A 631 -3.01 22.59 20.47
CA LEU A 631 -3.56 22.32 19.15
C LEU A 631 -3.05 21.00 18.53
N MET A 632 -1.75 20.70 18.66
CA MET A 632 -1.19 19.42 18.21
C MET A 632 -1.82 18.22 18.93
N THR A 633 -1.97 18.31 20.25
CA THR A 633 -2.58 17.23 21.04
C THR A 633 -4.06 17.00 20.73
N LYS A 634 -4.82 18.04 20.33
CA LYS A 634 -6.16 17.87 19.73
C LYS A 634 -6.11 17.10 18.41
N CYS A 635 -5.13 17.37 17.54
CA CYS A 635 -4.92 16.64 16.29
C CYS A 635 -4.61 15.15 16.54
N TRP A 636 -3.91 14.84 17.64
CA TRP A 636 -3.58 13.47 18.04
C TRP A 636 -4.61 12.79 18.96
N ALA A 637 -5.86 13.28 18.98
CA ALA A 637 -6.96 12.54 19.57
C ALA A 637 -7.08 11.16 18.90
N TYR A 638 -7.09 10.08 19.71
CA TYR A 638 -7.10 8.71 19.18
C TYR A 638 -8.34 8.45 18.32
N ASP A 639 -9.51 8.86 18.83
CA ASP A 639 -10.79 8.87 18.13
C ASP A 639 -10.79 9.93 16.99
N PRO A 640 -10.89 9.53 15.71
CA PRO A 640 -10.84 10.46 14.58
C PRO A 640 -11.93 11.52 14.62
N SER A 641 -13.10 11.22 15.19
CA SER A 641 -14.24 12.14 15.25
C SER A 641 -14.06 13.29 16.25
N LYS A 642 -13.03 13.23 17.11
CA LYS A 642 -12.68 14.27 18.09
C LYS A 642 -11.56 15.19 17.60
N ARG A 643 -10.99 14.93 16.42
CA ARG A 643 -9.96 15.78 15.82
C ARG A 643 -10.64 17.01 15.19
N PRO A 644 -10.08 18.22 15.34
CA PRO A 644 -10.63 19.43 14.72
C PRO A 644 -10.53 19.36 13.19
N ARG A 645 -11.38 20.08 12.46
CA ARG A 645 -11.27 20.21 10.99
C ARG A 645 -10.18 21.20 10.59
N PHE A 646 -9.71 21.15 9.34
CA PHE A 646 -8.68 22.07 8.87
C PHE A 646 -9.14 23.54 8.88
N THR A 647 -10.43 23.78 8.65
CA THR A 647 -11.03 25.12 8.80
C THR A 647 -10.93 25.68 10.23
N GLU A 648 -11.08 24.84 11.26
CA GLU A 648 -10.91 25.22 12.67
C GLU A 648 -9.43 25.42 13.02
N LEU A 649 -8.56 24.52 12.55
CA LEU A 649 -7.10 24.60 12.73
C LEU A 649 -6.53 25.88 12.14
N LYS A 650 -6.96 26.25 10.93
CA LYS A 650 -6.63 27.53 10.27
C LYS A 650 -7.00 28.73 11.13
N GLY A 651 -8.19 28.73 11.72
CA GLY A 651 -8.64 29.78 12.63
C GLY A 651 -7.76 29.89 13.87
N GLN A 652 -7.51 28.77 14.57
CA GLN A 652 -6.71 28.75 15.80
C GLN A 652 -5.24 29.12 15.53
N LEU A 653 -4.64 28.65 14.42
CA LEU A 653 -3.29 29.04 14.00
C LEU A 653 -3.18 30.52 13.62
N SER A 654 -4.22 31.11 13.00
CA SER A 654 -4.26 32.54 12.70
C SER A 654 -4.19 33.39 13.98
N THR A 655 -4.91 32.99 15.02
CA THR A 655 -4.89 33.69 16.33
C THR A 655 -3.52 33.56 17.00
N ILE A 656 -2.98 32.34 17.09
CA ILE A 656 -1.67 32.07 17.70
C ILE A 656 -0.55 32.85 16.96
N LEU A 657 -0.62 32.94 15.63
CA LEU A 657 0.33 33.72 14.83
C LEU A 657 0.22 35.23 15.10
N GLY A 658 -0.99 35.76 15.31
CA GLY A 658 -1.21 37.15 15.70
C GLY A 658 -0.65 37.47 17.09
N GLU A 659 -0.88 36.56 18.05
CA GLU A 659 -0.36 36.66 19.42
C GLU A 659 1.18 36.65 19.44
N GLU A 660 1.82 35.74 18.72
CA GLU A 660 3.29 35.66 18.67
C GLU A 660 3.90 36.90 17.99
N LYS A 661 3.28 37.43 16.92
CA LYS A 661 3.71 38.68 16.28
C LYS A 661 3.64 39.86 17.26
N ALA A 662 2.53 40.04 17.95
CA ALA A 662 2.37 41.10 18.95
C ALA A 662 3.39 40.98 20.10
N GLN A 663 3.67 39.76 20.57
CA GLN A 663 4.72 39.52 21.57
C GLN A 663 6.13 39.82 21.03
N GLN A 664 6.41 39.49 19.77
CA GLN A 664 7.69 39.78 19.15
C GLN A 664 7.90 41.28 18.94
N GLU A 665 6.87 42.00 18.49
CA GLU A 665 6.88 43.47 18.41
C GLU A 665 7.08 44.13 19.77
N GLU A 666 6.43 43.63 20.83
CA GLU A 666 6.65 44.11 22.19
C GLU A 666 8.08 43.82 22.68
N ARG A 667 8.61 42.61 22.44
CA ARG A 667 10.01 42.27 22.77
C ARG A 667 10.99 43.21 22.06
N SER A 668 10.80 43.45 20.75
CA SER A 668 11.59 44.39 19.97
C SER A 668 11.46 45.83 20.49
N ARG A 669 10.26 46.27 20.87
CA ARG A 669 10.01 47.60 21.44
C ARG A 669 10.65 47.79 22.82
N MET A 670 10.60 46.77 23.67
CA MET A 670 11.27 46.75 24.98
C MET A 670 12.79 46.78 24.83
N GLU A 671 13.35 46.05 23.86
CA GLU A 671 14.79 46.05 23.60
C GLU A 671 15.25 47.38 22.99
N MET A 672 14.48 47.97 22.08
CA MET A 672 14.79 49.30 21.53
C MET A 672 14.72 50.39 22.62
N ARG A 673 13.78 50.30 23.57
CA ARG A 673 13.74 51.17 24.77
C ARG A 673 14.96 51.00 25.69
N ARG A 674 15.65 49.84 25.68
CA ARG A 674 16.90 49.63 26.42
C ARG A 674 18.14 50.19 25.70
N GLN A 675 18.04 50.41 24.39
CA GLN A 675 19.16 50.88 23.56
C GLN A 675 19.20 52.41 23.38
N VAL A 676 18.18 53.15 23.84
CA VAL A 676 18.24 54.63 23.88
C VAL A 676 19.18 55.07 25.02
N PRO A 677 20.28 55.77 24.74
CA PRO A 677 21.11 56.35 25.79
C PRO A 677 20.36 57.51 26.45
N VAL A 678 20.17 57.47 27.77
CA VAL A 678 19.65 58.61 28.51
C VAL A 678 20.75 59.67 28.59
N SER A 679 20.67 60.70 27.75
CA SER A 679 21.58 61.84 27.76
C SER A 679 21.30 62.72 28.99
N TRP A 680 21.95 62.39 30.10
CA TRP A 680 22.03 63.25 31.28
C TRP A 680 22.98 64.43 31.04
N ASP A 681 22.57 65.39 30.22
CA ASP A 681 23.08 66.76 30.34
C ASP A 681 22.13 67.82 29.73
N SER A 682 21.41 68.51 30.62
CA SER A 682 20.92 69.90 30.48
C SER A 682 20.23 70.27 31.78
N GLY A 683 20.79 71.21 32.54
CA GLY A 683 20.37 71.50 33.92
C GLY A 683 18.93 72.01 34.05
N GLY A 684 18.22 71.49 35.04
CA GLY A 684 16.88 71.92 35.46
C GLY A 684 16.60 71.39 36.87
N SER A 685 16.01 72.24 37.71
CA SER A 685 15.79 72.08 39.16
C SER A 685 15.41 70.68 39.67
N ASP A 686 16.03 70.31 40.80
CA ASP A 686 15.73 69.14 41.62
C ASP A 686 14.33 69.23 42.28
N GLU A 687 13.29 68.78 41.56
CA GLU A 687 11.95 68.62 42.10
C GLU A 687 11.38 67.24 41.75
N ALA A 688 11.01 66.47 42.78
CA ALA A 688 10.54 65.09 42.62
C ALA A 688 9.11 65.04 42.02
N PRO A 689 8.84 64.12 41.07
CA PRO A 689 7.52 64.00 40.47
C PRO A 689 6.45 63.62 41.52
N PRO A 690 5.25 64.23 41.47
CA PRO A 690 4.21 63.99 42.46
C PRO A 690 3.69 62.54 42.40
N LYS A 691 3.46 61.94 43.57
CA LYS A 691 2.87 60.59 43.68
C LYS A 691 1.49 60.55 43.00
N PRO A 692 1.17 59.51 42.22
CA PRO A 692 -0.18 59.35 41.68
C PRO A 692 -1.21 59.21 42.81
N SER A 693 -2.30 59.96 42.70
CA SER A 693 -3.37 60.00 43.69
C SER A 693 -4.06 58.64 43.84
N ARG A 694 -4.12 58.14 45.08
CA ARG A 694 -4.88 56.93 45.44
C ARG A 694 -6.37 57.18 45.21
N PRO A 695 -7.09 56.37 44.40
CA PRO A 695 -8.55 56.47 44.32
C PRO A 695 -9.15 56.20 45.70
N GLY A 696 -9.94 57.16 46.20
CA GLY A 696 -10.59 57.05 47.51
C GLY A 696 -11.73 56.04 47.46
N TYR A 697 -11.77 55.12 48.42
CA TYR A 697 -12.97 54.36 48.73
C TYR A 697 -14.02 55.28 49.37
N PRO A 698 -15.25 55.36 48.84
CA PRO A 698 -16.39 55.79 49.62
C PRO A 698 -17.03 54.57 50.29
N SER A 699 -16.96 54.51 51.62
CA SER A 699 -17.91 53.75 52.41
C SER A 699 -19.03 54.69 52.86
N PRO A 700 -20.29 54.24 52.80
CA PRO A 700 -21.12 54.37 53.99
C PRO A 700 -21.90 53.10 54.36
N ARG A 701 -22.22 53.03 55.66
CA ARG A 701 -23.35 52.30 56.30
C ARG A 701 -24.67 52.59 55.54
N SER A 702 -25.80 51.88 55.60
CA SER A 702 -26.35 50.69 56.32
C SER A 702 -27.73 50.37 55.66
N SER A 703 -28.59 49.38 55.99
CA SER A 703 -28.71 48.33 57.04
C SER A 703 -29.74 47.28 56.57
N GLU A 704 -29.97 46.22 57.39
CA GLU A 704 -31.06 45.21 57.26
C GLU A 704 -30.94 44.20 56.09
N GLY A 705 -31.25 42.90 56.23
CA GLY A 705 -31.60 42.12 57.42
C GLY A 705 -31.78 40.61 57.13
N PHE A 706 -31.87 39.80 58.19
CA PHE A 706 -32.38 38.40 58.25
C PHE A 706 -31.65 37.22 57.54
N TYR A 707 -30.87 36.47 58.34
CA TYR A 707 -30.88 35.00 58.64
C TYR A 707 -31.52 33.94 57.70
N PRO A 708 -31.17 32.62 57.83
CA PRO A 708 -30.07 31.99 58.58
C PRO A 708 -29.20 30.96 57.81
N SER A 709 -28.03 30.61 58.39
CA SER A 709 -27.23 29.43 58.02
C SER A 709 -27.83 28.11 58.57
N PRO A 710 -27.26 26.93 58.22
CA PRO A 710 -26.36 26.31 59.20
C PRO A 710 -25.17 25.47 58.65
N GLN A 711 -24.06 25.47 59.42
CA GLN A 711 -23.13 24.34 59.70
C GLN A 711 -22.27 23.79 58.52
N HIS A 712 -21.00 23.39 58.62
CA HIS A 712 -20.08 23.09 59.72
C HIS A 712 -18.68 22.75 59.14
N MET A 713 -17.61 22.97 59.93
CA MET A 713 -16.27 22.33 59.86
C MET A 713 -15.44 22.43 58.56
N GLY A 714 -14.12 22.63 58.58
CA GLY A 714 -13.19 22.83 59.71
C GLY A 714 -11.73 22.57 59.31
N GLN A 715 -10.81 23.04 60.16
CA GLN A 715 -9.36 22.80 60.19
C GLN A 715 -8.41 23.68 59.34
N HIS A 716 -7.58 24.40 60.10
CA HIS A 716 -6.32 25.03 59.74
C HIS A 716 -5.23 23.97 59.47
N ASN A 717 -4.23 24.27 58.63
CA ASN A 717 -2.95 24.75 59.17
C ASN A 717 -2.03 25.40 58.13
N HIS A 718 -1.12 26.22 58.66
CA HIS A 718 -0.29 27.21 57.97
C HIS A 718 1.16 27.00 58.39
N TYR A 719 2.15 27.16 57.50
CA TYR A 719 3.52 27.58 57.90
C TYR A 719 4.31 28.16 56.70
N GLN A 720 5.26 29.04 57.02
CA GLN A 720 6.00 29.94 56.13
C GLN A 720 7.45 29.48 55.87
N VAL A 721 8.05 29.90 54.74
CA VAL A 721 9.50 30.21 54.55
C VAL A 721 9.56 31.27 53.43
N GLN A 722 9.95 32.54 53.61
CA GLN A 722 11.28 33.18 53.81
C GLN A 722 12.29 33.16 52.63
N SER A 723 13.01 34.27 52.46
CA SER A 723 14.11 34.57 51.50
C SER A 723 14.83 35.86 51.99
N PRO A 724 15.97 36.34 51.42
CA PRO A 724 17.15 35.76 50.76
C PRO A 724 18.48 36.18 51.51
N PRO A 725 19.71 36.16 50.92
CA PRO A 725 20.32 37.43 50.43
C PRO A 725 21.45 37.43 49.33
N LYS A 726 21.46 38.51 48.52
CA LYS A 726 22.49 39.40 47.87
C LYS A 726 23.93 38.97 47.35
N LYS A 727 24.39 39.77 46.35
CA LYS A 727 25.65 39.81 45.51
C LYS A 727 26.88 40.49 46.20
N PRO A 728 28.14 40.56 45.65
CA PRO A 728 28.60 41.44 44.51
C PRO A 728 29.80 40.86 43.63
N PRO A 729 30.77 41.61 43.02
CA PRO A 729 30.72 42.22 41.66
C PRO A 729 31.88 41.84 40.67
N ARG A 730 31.93 42.51 39.49
CA ARG A 730 32.84 42.34 38.31
C ARG A 730 34.08 43.27 38.32
N PRO A 731 35.13 43.02 37.51
CA PRO A 731 35.73 44.12 36.72
C PRO A 731 36.23 43.78 35.29
N GLY A 732 36.34 44.81 34.44
CA GLY A 732 37.48 45.01 33.51
C GLY A 732 37.47 44.41 32.09
N ALA A 733 37.77 45.26 31.09
CA ALA A 733 38.23 44.90 29.73
C ALA A 733 39.51 45.70 29.41
N PRO A 734 40.25 45.39 28.33
CA PRO A 734 40.42 46.40 27.26
C PRO A 734 40.42 45.84 25.81
N SER A 735 40.74 46.70 24.83
CA SER A 735 40.22 46.72 23.44
C SER A 735 41.25 46.53 22.29
N HIS A 736 40.82 45.88 21.18
CA HIS A 736 41.05 46.12 19.71
C HIS A 736 42.46 46.48 19.13
N PRO A 737 42.73 46.49 17.78
CA PRO A 737 41.88 46.25 16.58
C PRO A 737 42.47 45.34 15.43
N ALA A 738 41.68 45.16 14.34
CA ALA A 738 42.04 44.73 12.95
C ALA A 738 42.67 43.33 12.72
N GLY A 739 42.41 42.55 11.65
CA GLY A 739 41.52 42.58 10.46
C GLY A 739 41.42 41.12 9.89
N VAL A 740 41.13 40.76 8.63
CA VAL A 740 40.76 41.40 7.34
C VAL A 740 39.90 40.37 6.52
N SER A 741 39.25 40.79 5.43
CA SER A 741 38.58 40.01 4.35
C SER A 741 39.39 38.80 3.81
N GLY A 742 38.85 37.80 3.10
CA GLY A 742 37.55 37.68 2.41
C GLY A 742 37.71 37.38 0.91
N LEU A 743 37.79 36.08 0.59
CA LEU A 743 37.10 35.33 -0.49
C LEU A 743 36.99 35.83 -1.96
N ASN A 744 37.33 34.87 -2.85
CA ASN A 744 36.58 34.42 -4.05
C ASN A 744 36.94 34.90 -5.49
N PRO A 745 36.58 34.08 -6.53
CA PRO A 745 37.33 33.98 -7.79
C PRO A 745 36.54 34.27 -9.09
N THR A 746 37.24 34.16 -10.22
CA THR A 746 36.79 34.07 -11.64
C THR A 746 37.88 33.30 -12.42
N ASP A 747 37.69 32.64 -13.57
CA ASP A 747 36.50 32.37 -14.41
C ASP A 747 36.71 31.11 -15.30
N CYS A 748 35.71 30.71 -16.08
CA CYS A 748 35.68 29.52 -16.95
C CYS A 748 36.65 29.53 -18.17
N TYR A 749 37.05 28.35 -18.68
CA TYR A 749 36.44 27.74 -19.91
C TYR A 749 37.22 26.51 -20.50
N ASN A 750 36.42 25.50 -20.89
CA ASN A 750 36.51 24.57 -22.03
C ASN A 750 37.59 23.48 -22.26
N GLU A 751 37.02 22.40 -22.80
CA GLU A 751 37.49 21.34 -23.70
C GLU A 751 38.29 20.14 -23.17
N GLY A 752 37.96 18.99 -23.76
CA GLY A 752 38.21 17.66 -23.21
C GLY A 752 39.24 16.85 -23.96
N VAL A 753 39.96 15.99 -23.23
CA VAL A 753 40.88 15.00 -23.77
C VAL A 753 40.73 13.68 -23.00
N LYS A 754 40.70 12.55 -23.72
CA LYS A 754 40.77 11.20 -23.12
C LYS A 754 42.16 10.96 -22.51
N ILE A 755 42.27 10.70 -21.21
CA ILE A 755 43.50 10.18 -20.59
C ILE A 755 43.21 9.02 -19.61
N GLN A 756 44.21 8.15 -19.51
CA GLN A 756 44.39 6.91 -18.73
C GLN A 756 44.00 6.96 -17.23
N PRO A 757 43.85 5.80 -16.56
CA PRO A 757 43.51 5.73 -15.14
C PRO A 757 44.63 6.32 -14.26
N GLN A 758 44.39 7.51 -13.72
CA GLN A 758 45.16 8.04 -12.59
C GLN A 758 44.60 7.49 -11.27
N GLU A 759 45.49 7.23 -10.31
CA GLU A 759 45.12 6.81 -8.96
C GLU A 759 44.27 7.87 -8.26
N ILE A 760 43.02 7.51 -7.93
CA ILE A 760 42.14 8.36 -7.15
C ILE A 760 42.55 8.24 -5.68
N ASN A 761 43.35 9.18 -5.18
CA ASN A 761 43.43 9.45 -3.74
C ASN A 761 42.22 10.31 -3.34
N PRO A 762 41.23 9.77 -2.61
CA PRO A 762 40.11 10.56 -2.14
C PRO A 762 40.57 11.58 -1.07
N PRO A 763 39.97 12.78 -1.01
CA PRO A 763 40.29 13.74 0.04
C PRO A 763 39.87 13.19 1.42
N PRO A 764 40.67 13.38 2.48
CA PRO A 764 40.40 12.81 3.79
C PRO A 764 39.16 13.43 4.45
N THR A 765 38.33 12.62 5.09
CA THR A 765 37.10 13.08 5.79
C THR A 765 37.35 13.89 7.07
N ALA A 766 38.61 14.00 7.51
CA ALA A 766 39.03 14.91 8.58
C ALA A 766 40.54 15.23 8.45
N ASN A 767 40.95 16.42 8.91
CA ASN A 767 42.36 16.82 9.05
C ASN A 767 43.03 16.09 10.24
N LEU A 768 43.26 14.78 10.06
CA LEU A 768 43.97 13.90 10.98
C LEU A 768 45.17 13.29 10.24
N ASP A 769 46.30 13.12 10.92
CA ASP A 769 47.44 12.38 10.36
C ASP A 769 47.05 10.90 10.18
N ARG A 770 47.20 10.39 8.95
CA ARG A 770 46.86 9.02 8.56
C ARG A 770 48.07 8.10 8.46
N SER A 771 49.28 8.61 8.69
CA SER A 771 50.54 7.92 8.39
C SER A 771 50.82 6.65 9.21
N ASN A 772 49.96 6.33 10.20
CA ASN A 772 49.95 5.08 10.97
C ASN A 772 48.52 4.68 11.43
N ASP A 773 47.47 5.12 10.73
CA ASP A 773 46.08 4.87 11.14
C ASP A 773 45.58 3.49 10.65
N LYS A 774 45.85 2.44 11.44
CA LYS A 774 45.42 1.06 11.14
C LYS A 774 43.91 0.92 10.87
N VAL A 775 43.05 1.78 11.44
CA VAL A 775 41.60 1.74 11.15
C VAL A 775 41.34 2.24 9.73
N TYR A 776 41.94 3.37 9.35
CA TYR A 776 41.89 3.92 8.00
C TYR A 776 42.46 2.95 6.95
N GLU A 777 43.59 2.31 7.24
CA GLU A 777 44.20 1.28 6.38
C GLU A 777 43.24 0.11 6.13
N ASN A 778 42.63 -0.44 7.18
CA ASN A 778 41.71 -1.57 7.06
C ASN A 778 40.37 -1.20 6.40
N VAL A 779 39.83 0.00 6.63
CA VAL A 779 38.67 0.51 5.87
C VAL A 779 39.02 0.64 4.39
N THR A 780 40.20 1.19 4.08
CA THR A 780 40.69 1.29 2.70
C THR A 780 40.88 -0.09 2.06
N GLY A 781 41.37 -1.08 2.83
CA GLY A 781 41.48 -2.47 2.40
C GLY A 781 40.12 -3.12 2.07
N LEU A 782 39.11 -2.90 2.92
CA LEU A 782 37.75 -3.38 2.69
C LEU A 782 37.10 -2.72 1.45
N VAL A 783 37.27 -1.40 1.29
CA VAL A 783 36.81 -0.68 0.10
C VAL A 783 37.50 -1.20 -1.17
N LYS A 784 38.81 -1.46 -1.13
CA LYS A 784 39.56 -2.07 -2.24
C LYS A 784 39.02 -3.47 -2.60
N ALA A 785 38.74 -4.32 -1.61
CA ALA A 785 38.17 -5.66 -1.85
C ALA A 785 36.78 -5.58 -2.51
N VAL A 786 35.95 -4.60 -2.14
CA VAL A 786 34.63 -4.36 -2.76
C VAL A 786 34.78 -3.85 -4.21
N ILE A 787 35.73 -2.93 -4.49
CA ILE A 787 36.01 -2.44 -5.84
C ILE A 787 36.54 -3.58 -6.74
N GLU A 788 37.41 -4.44 -6.20
CA GLU A 788 37.94 -5.60 -6.92
C GLU A 788 36.87 -6.66 -7.20
N MET A 789 35.96 -6.92 -6.26
CA MET A 789 34.76 -7.72 -6.50
C MET A 789 33.89 -7.10 -7.60
N SER A 790 33.70 -5.77 -7.58
CA SER A 790 32.91 -5.02 -8.57
C SER A 790 33.48 -5.11 -9.99
N SER A 791 34.80 -5.13 -10.14
CA SER A 791 35.45 -5.31 -11.45
C SER A 791 35.41 -6.76 -11.95
N LYS A 792 35.52 -7.75 -11.05
CA LYS A 792 35.56 -9.17 -11.42
C LYS A 792 34.19 -9.80 -11.66
N ILE A 793 33.12 -9.34 -11.01
CA ILE A 793 31.78 -9.97 -11.07
C ILE A 793 31.18 -10.06 -12.48
N GLN A 794 31.53 -9.14 -13.38
CA GLN A 794 30.93 -9.05 -14.71
C GLN A 794 31.29 -10.26 -15.59
N PRO A 795 32.58 -10.56 -15.84
CA PRO A 795 33.00 -11.78 -16.54
C PRO A 795 32.89 -13.07 -15.70
N ALA A 796 32.78 -12.97 -14.37
CA ALA A 796 32.93 -14.12 -13.48
C ALA A 796 31.82 -15.18 -13.56
N ALA A 797 32.23 -16.43 -13.37
CA ALA A 797 31.40 -17.61 -13.21
C ALA A 797 30.84 -17.73 -11.78
N PRO A 798 29.69 -18.42 -11.55
CA PRO A 798 29.05 -18.50 -10.23
C PRO A 798 29.90 -19.17 -9.14
N GLU A 799 30.87 -20.00 -9.52
CA GLU A 799 31.86 -20.62 -8.62
C GLU A 799 32.80 -19.57 -8.00
N GLU A 800 33.06 -18.47 -8.71
CA GLU A 800 33.99 -17.42 -8.31
C GLU A 800 33.36 -16.38 -7.37
N TYR A 801 32.03 -16.35 -7.22
CA TYR A 801 31.37 -15.41 -6.32
C TYR A 801 31.73 -15.67 -4.84
N VAL A 802 31.88 -16.94 -4.47
CA VAL A 802 32.22 -17.37 -3.09
C VAL A 802 33.59 -16.86 -2.65
N PRO A 803 34.70 -17.06 -3.39
CA PRO A 803 35.98 -16.47 -3.01
C PRO A 803 35.94 -14.94 -2.97
N MET A 804 35.23 -14.24 -3.87
CA MET A 804 35.11 -12.78 -3.81
C MET A 804 34.47 -12.28 -2.52
N VAL A 805 33.32 -12.84 -2.13
CA VAL A 805 32.64 -12.45 -0.87
C VAL A 805 33.45 -12.88 0.36
N LYS A 806 34.23 -13.95 0.26
CA LYS A 806 35.14 -14.40 1.32
C LYS A 806 36.28 -13.39 1.57
N GLU A 807 36.87 -12.80 0.52
CA GLU A 807 37.89 -11.75 0.66
C GLU A 807 37.32 -10.49 1.31
N VAL A 808 36.12 -10.05 0.90
CA VAL A 808 35.40 -8.94 1.54
C VAL A 808 35.12 -9.23 3.03
N GLY A 809 34.68 -10.45 3.35
CA GLY A 809 34.46 -10.88 4.73
C GLY A 809 35.75 -11.01 5.57
N LEU A 810 36.89 -11.31 4.95
CA LEU A 810 38.19 -11.34 5.60
C LEU A 810 38.67 -9.91 5.91
N ALA A 811 38.56 -8.98 4.95
CA ALA A 811 38.90 -7.59 5.16
C ALA A 811 38.04 -6.93 6.26
N LEU A 812 36.73 -7.22 6.30
CA LEU A 812 35.86 -6.76 7.38
C LEU A 812 36.28 -7.34 8.74
N ARG A 813 36.68 -8.62 8.82
CA ARG A 813 37.13 -9.21 10.08
C ARG A 813 38.38 -8.51 10.63
N THR A 814 39.35 -8.20 9.77
CA THR A 814 40.57 -7.47 10.15
C THR A 814 40.25 -6.05 10.61
N LEU A 815 39.33 -5.37 9.93
CA LEU A 815 38.81 -4.06 10.35
C LEU A 815 38.17 -4.13 11.74
N LEU A 816 37.22 -5.04 11.96
CA LEU A 816 36.51 -5.16 13.24
C LEU A 816 37.46 -5.44 14.40
N ALA A 817 38.41 -6.38 14.24
CA ALA A 817 39.43 -6.65 15.26
C ALA A 817 40.30 -5.43 15.59
N THR A 818 40.69 -4.65 14.57
CA THR A 818 41.46 -3.41 14.76
C THR A 818 40.63 -2.33 15.48
N VAL A 819 39.32 -2.29 15.24
CA VAL A 819 38.40 -1.39 15.94
C VAL A 819 38.18 -1.84 17.40
N ASP A 820 38.08 -3.14 17.67
CA ASP A 820 38.01 -3.70 19.03
C ASP A 820 39.27 -3.37 19.86
N GLU A 821 40.46 -3.40 19.25
CA GLU A 821 41.70 -2.90 19.87
C GLU A 821 41.69 -1.37 20.11
N THR A 822 40.96 -0.61 19.29
CA THR A 822 40.92 0.87 19.34
C THR A 822 39.87 1.39 20.33
N ILE A 823 38.73 0.71 20.51
CA ILE A 823 37.63 1.14 21.39
C ILE A 823 38.11 1.49 22.82
N PRO A 824 38.93 0.68 23.52
CA PRO A 824 39.39 0.99 24.87
C PRO A 824 40.21 2.29 24.99
N LEU A 825 40.78 2.78 23.88
CA LEU A 825 41.57 4.02 23.83
C LEU A 825 40.70 5.27 23.63
N LEU A 826 39.41 5.10 23.29
CA LEU A 826 38.46 6.17 23.02
C LEU A 826 37.56 6.47 24.23
N PRO A 827 36.92 7.66 24.31
CA PRO A 827 36.08 8.02 25.46
C PRO A 827 34.86 7.09 25.59
N ALA A 828 34.59 6.59 26.80
CA ALA A 828 33.54 5.60 27.06
C ALA A 828 32.13 5.97 26.57
N HIS A 829 31.80 7.27 26.48
CA HIS A 829 30.52 7.73 25.95
C HIS A 829 30.35 7.48 24.44
N THR A 830 31.44 7.23 23.70
CA THR A 830 31.43 6.95 22.24
C THR A 830 31.36 5.46 21.92
N HIS A 831 31.70 4.57 22.87
CA HIS A 831 31.79 3.12 22.65
C HIS A 831 30.48 2.54 22.08
N ARG A 832 29.34 2.98 22.61
CA ARG A 832 28.01 2.52 22.16
C ARG A 832 27.71 2.87 20.70
N GLU A 833 28.20 4.00 20.20
CA GLU A 833 28.00 4.41 18.79
C GLU A 833 28.85 3.54 17.86
N ILE A 834 30.10 3.26 18.27
CA ILE A 834 31.04 2.40 17.54
C ILE A 834 30.53 0.94 17.50
N GLU A 835 30.08 0.39 18.64
CA GLU A 835 29.47 -0.96 18.70
C GLU A 835 28.24 -1.11 17.79
N MET A 836 27.41 -0.06 17.67
CA MET A 836 26.25 -0.10 16.79
C MET A 836 26.66 -0.12 15.32
N ALA A 837 27.70 0.63 14.94
CA ALA A 837 28.26 0.59 13.59
C ALA A 837 28.96 -0.76 13.29
N GLN A 838 29.68 -1.37 14.24
CA GLN A 838 30.21 -2.73 14.08
C GLN A 838 29.09 -3.77 13.88
N LYS A 839 27.97 -3.64 14.61
CA LYS A 839 26.79 -4.53 14.45
C LYS A 839 26.11 -4.34 13.08
N LEU A 840 26.08 -3.12 12.55
CA LEU A 840 25.59 -2.82 11.21
C LEU A 840 26.42 -3.56 10.15
N LEU A 841 27.75 -3.40 10.16
CA LEU A 841 28.65 -4.07 9.20
C LEU A 841 28.53 -5.60 9.19
N ASN A 842 28.32 -6.22 10.35
CA ASN A 842 28.06 -7.67 10.42
C ASN A 842 26.72 -8.05 9.77
N SER A 843 25.70 -7.18 9.85
CA SER A 843 24.42 -7.35 9.16
C SER A 843 24.58 -7.17 7.64
N ASP A 844 25.38 -6.20 7.20
CA ASP A 844 25.60 -5.92 5.77
C ASP A 844 26.39 -7.04 5.08
N LEU A 845 27.39 -7.64 5.78
CA LEU A 845 28.06 -8.84 5.30
C LEU A 845 27.10 -10.04 5.21
N ALA A 846 26.18 -10.20 6.16
CA ALA A 846 25.16 -11.25 6.10
C ALA A 846 24.21 -11.06 4.91
N GLU A 847 23.81 -9.82 4.61
CA GLU A 847 22.99 -9.50 3.44
C GLU A 847 23.77 -9.72 2.13
N LEU A 848 25.04 -9.35 2.06
CA LEU A 848 25.92 -9.65 0.92
C LEU A 848 26.01 -11.17 0.66
N ILE A 849 26.19 -11.98 1.71
CA ILE A 849 26.20 -13.45 1.60
C ILE A 849 24.84 -13.98 1.11
N ASN A 850 23.71 -13.39 1.53
CA ASN A 850 22.39 -13.77 1.04
C ASN A 850 22.19 -13.42 -0.43
N LYS A 851 22.59 -12.21 -0.86
CA LYS A 851 22.55 -11.80 -2.28
C LYS A 851 23.45 -12.67 -3.16
N MET A 852 24.62 -13.08 -2.66
CA MET A 852 25.51 -14.02 -3.33
C MET A 852 24.84 -15.38 -3.56
N LYS A 853 24.21 -15.97 -2.54
CA LYS A 853 23.48 -17.24 -2.67
C LYS A 853 22.37 -17.16 -3.71
N LEU A 854 21.62 -16.05 -3.74
CA LEU A 854 20.60 -15.81 -4.76
C LEU A 854 21.22 -15.68 -6.17
N ALA A 855 22.34 -14.95 -6.30
CA ALA A 855 23.05 -14.82 -7.57
C ALA A 855 23.62 -16.14 -8.10
N GLN A 856 23.95 -17.10 -7.22
CA GLN A 856 24.30 -18.47 -7.62
C GLN A 856 23.05 -19.29 -7.99
N GLN A 857 21.98 -19.22 -7.19
CA GLN A 857 20.76 -20.00 -7.40
C GLN A 857 20.05 -19.67 -8.73
N TYR A 858 20.01 -18.38 -9.11
CA TYR A 858 19.28 -17.90 -10.29
C TYR A 858 20.18 -17.68 -11.51
N VAL A 859 21.39 -18.26 -11.52
CA VAL A 859 22.41 -17.99 -12.55
C VAL A 859 22.01 -18.45 -13.97
N MET A 860 21.14 -19.45 -14.09
CA MET A 860 20.62 -19.97 -15.38
C MET A 860 19.26 -19.37 -15.78
N THR A 861 18.90 -18.19 -15.23
CA THR A 861 17.62 -17.52 -15.51
C THR A 861 17.84 -16.15 -16.14
N SER A 862 16.81 -15.60 -16.77
CA SER A 862 16.81 -14.21 -17.28
C SER A 862 17.09 -13.15 -16.21
N LEU A 863 16.94 -13.48 -14.92
CA LEU A 863 17.19 -12.60 -13.78
C LEU A 863 18.66 -12.57 -13.31
N GLN A 864 19.57 -13.31 -13.96
CA GLN A 864 20.99 -13.39 -13.57
C GLN A 864 21.64 -12.01 -13.39
N GLN A 865 21.37 -11.07 -14.29
CA GLN A 865 21.93 -9.71 -14.22
C GLN A 865 21.39 -8.91 -13.03
N ASP A 866 20.11 -9.05 -12.69
CA ASP A 866 19.50 -8.37 -11.55
C ASP A 866 20.04 -8.90 -10.21
N TYR A 867 20.27 -10.21 -10.09
CA TYR A 867 20.88 -10.76 -8.88
C TYR A 867 22.38 -10.42 -8.76
N LYS A 868 23.14 -10.38 -9.87
CA LYS A 868 24.50 -9.80 -9.88
C LYS A 868 24.48 -8.33 -9.40
N LYS A 869 23.54 -7.53 -9.90
CA LYS A 869 23.38 -6.11 -9.50
C LYS A 869 23.01 -5.97 -8.02
N GLN A 870 22.10 -6.78 -7.49
CA GLN A 870 21.77 -6.80 -6.06
C GLN A 870 22.96 -7.17 -5.17
N MET A 871 23.80 -8.12 -5.59
CA MET A 871 25.03 -8.47 -4.88
C MET A 871 26.01 -7.28 -4.83
N LEU A 872 26.16 -6.53 -5.92
CA LEU A 872 26.97 -5.29 -5.91
C LEU A 872 26.38 -4.20 -5.02
N THR A 873 25.06 -4.00 -5.01
CA THR A 873 24.42 -3.03 -4.13
C THR A 873 24.69 -3.33 -2.65
N ALA A 874 24.65 -4.61 -2.26
CA ALA A 874 24.99 -5.02 -0.90
C ALA A 874 26.49 -4.81 -0.57
N ALA A 875 27.39 -5.11 -1.50
CA ALA A 875 28.83 -4.89 -1.32
C ALA A 875 29.18 -3.39 -1.20
N HIS A 876 28.56 -2.53 -2.01
CA HIS A 876 28.74 -1.08 -1.91
C HIS A 876 28.16 -0.50 -0.62
N ALA A 877 27.03 -1.00 -0.12
CA ALA A 877 26.48 -0.58 1.18
C ALA A 877 27.48 -0.86 2.31
N LEU A 878 28.02 -2.09 2.37
CA LEU A 878 29.06 -2.46 3.35
C LEU A 878 30.30 -1.56 3.29
N ALA A 879 30.73 -1.14 2.09
CA ALA A 879 31.85 -0.21 1.92
C ALA A 879 31.53 1.22 2.41
N VAL A 880 30.29 1.70 2.19
CA VAL A 880 29.82 3.00 2.69
C VAL A 880 29.73 2.99 4.22
N ASP A 881 29.16 1.95 4.81
CA ASP A 881 29.05 1.87 6.27
C ASP A 881 30.40 1.63 6.97
N ALA A 882 31.38 1.04 6.27
CA ALA A 882 32.76 0.94 6.78
C ALA A 882 33.43 2.31 6.84
N LYS A 883 33.13 3.19 5.88
CA LYS A 883 33.52 4.61 5.94
C LYS A 883 32.77 5.35 7.05
N ASN A 884 31.47 5.10 7.23
CA ASN A 884 30.71 5.71 8.33
C ASN A 884 31.30 5.32 9.71
N LEU A 885 31.76 4.08 9.88
CA LEU A 885 32.47 3.64 11.09
C LEU A 885 33.79 4.41 11.31
N LEU A 886 34.59 4.63 10.26
CA LEU A 886 35.78 5.47 10.33
C LEU A 886 35.44 6.91 10.76
N ASP A 887 34.43 7.51 10.15
CA ASP A 887 34.02 8.90 10.44
C ASP A 887 33.50 9.05 11.90
N VAL A 888 32.85 8.02 12.46
CA VAL A 888 32.46 7.97 13.89
C VAL A 888 33.70 7.86 14.81
N ILE A 889 34.67 7.02 14.46
CA ILE A 889 35.93 6.86 15.20
C ILE A 889 36.77 8.14 15.15
N ASP A 890 36.82 8.83 14.01
CA ASP A 890 37.51 10.10 13.87
C ASP A 890 36.84 11.23 14.65
N GLN A 891 35.51 11.27 14.72
CA GLN A 891 34.80 12.17 15.63
C GLN A 891 35.11 11.88 17.11
N ALA A 892 35.27 10.60 17.50
CA ALA A 892 35.69 10.24 18.85
C ALA A 892 37.13 10.70 19.16
N ARG A 893 38.06 10.51 18.21
CA ARG A 893 39.47 10.99 18.29
C ARG A 893 39.56 12.51 18.38
N LEU A 894 38.79 13.25 17.57
CA LEU A 894 38.75 14.72 17.61
C LEU A 894 38.20 15.25 18.94
N LYS A 895 37.22 14.57 19.56
CA LYS A 895 36.72 14.90 20.90
C LYS A 895 37.80 14.74 21.98
N MET A 896 38.74 13.79 21.85
CA MET A 896 39.90 13.67 22.76
C MET A 896 40.87 14.84 22.59
N LEU A 897 41.23 15.19 21.36
CA LEU A 897 42.15 16.31 21.06
C LEU A 897 41.60 17.66 21.53
N GLY A 898 40.27 17.83 21.54
CA GLY A 898 39.60 19.00 22.09
C GLY A 898 39.65 19.12 23.63
N GLN A 899 39.94 18.03 24.36
CA GLN A 899 39.99 18.02 25.83
C GLN A 899 41.41 18.24 26.40
N THR A 900 42.46 18.23 25.58
CA THR A 900 43.87 18.29 26.01
C THR A 900 44.50 19.69 25.99
N ARG A 901 43.71 20.77 26.05
CA ARG A 901 44.25 22.11 26.40
C ARG A 901 44.14 22.32 27.91
N PRO A 902 45.25 22.46 28.66
CA PRO A 902 45.18 22.82 30.07
C PRO A 902 44.65 24.26 30.24
N HIS A 903 43.98 24.47 31.38
CA HIS A 903 43.66 25.80 31.91
C HIS A 903 44.88 26.45 32.57
#